data_AF-A0A7X5TRB9-F1
#
_entry.id   AF-A0A7X5TRB9-F1
#
_cell.length_a   1.000
_cell.length_b   1.000
_cell.length_c   1.000
_cell.angle_alpha   90.00
_cell.angle_beta   90.00
_cell.angle_gamma   90.00
#
_symmetry.space_group_name_H-M   'P 1'
#
loop_
_entity.id
_entity.type
_entity.pdbx_description
1 polymer ?
#
loop_
_entity_poly.entity_id
_entity_poly.type
_entity_poly.pdbx_seq_one_letter_code
_entity_poly.pdbx_strand_id
1 'polypeptide(L)'
;MPANAHALSDGTFFHDGALYVRWQTETGTGMAHILRDSAGYRIAQSNGTPGPAIARQVDGSWELADHTDNYAEGSVLAHFVHPGITVDPGTLQHAARIMRGMGLTESQLNATVATHRQGMQLTTILSVGQSFVETLNSRLRDANATEWTHKELRILAPAIARYTNRPLAIYRNDPNGRPSFNDGISAEGTPFTAKDVPGNALRVVLHDNGTYSLMGDATGGTYRSFFAAVEAATRPTAEFRAMSEASRESIFRNNLAADLDTLPSRALVDRMLASWIEPLNGHGLQAEPLKVFARLRAALFDRMHALTAEEERVFLAAARDLMPVDRRVAIEVVRHGSGSPGERLAMIDTATPSGERVVIEASTDADGRRTAYYRRGEPGSNAMLSRPIPQEPFSPIIDVLLNADNGKIRNALALNEWDFRRFAEGMLAKIAETEDSLLPPSLDRLVVTDPAILAEAENQPSDHWTTQGRQFVRLRNMAGTTQIVETRQREDGFHEVLGYSDGLMPEAYRYHYVEERQGKWYPSIMLRSGIDPLSDLFRDAASRDIFGKLPPHARINMEVARRIADKIAYPILVDFMAQPSTIQLTDSGEILLSIGIPAKKQHRTGVDYAGRPVRHVEAIPTTISAFETPPLLTRSNALASLPQLRGASPAPVSDVDIATFNDLIASGAPVGDFLSRGVGNRQIQALANARRLRGLLREDRYMVLVGSAAGHPFTLAMPVNAESIRLTGSTGATGVRIAELPEGSYIVDDWYGVTATRDDYPGRVRAVASQWESNALQVETPQGEARVASSPVDFTERLLSTTVEFQLWSPRRDPIREDRYLQYIHDRHANPRETVRAGLDWLESSVAQGEYSRYFPDPITHPATGSRTGSLLRAALELGEPVQADGAAGVPRPDIIVRNEQVPMSR
;
A
#
# COMPACT_ATOMS: atom_id res chain seq x y z
N MET A 1 -0.71 -52.97 -27.61
CA MET A 1 -2.01 -53.17 -26.94
C MET A 1 -2.01 -54.55 -26.31
N PRO A 2 -2.50 -54.71 -25.06
CA PRO A 2 -2.77 -56.03 -24.50
C PRO A 2 -3.80 -56.77 -25.36
N ALA A 3 -3.67 -58.09 -25.51
CA ALA A 3 -4.53 -58.90 -26.38
C ALA A 3 -6.02 -58.91 -25.99
N ASN A 4 -6.36 -58.44 -24.77
CA ASN A 4 -7.69 -58.51 -24.17
C ASN A 4 -8.29 -57.13 -23.86
N ALA A 5 -7.77 -56.06 -24.47
CA ALA A 5 -8.29 -54.72 -24.27
C ALA A 5 -9.53 -54.47 -25.16
N HIS A 6 -10.63 -54.01 -24.58
CA HIS A 6 -11.87 -53.69 -25.30
C HIS A 6 -11.91 -52.19 -25.63
N ALA A 7 -11.93 -51.84 -26.92
CA ALA A 7 -12.10 -50.45 -27.34
C ALA A 7 -13.53 -49.95 -27.04
N LEU A 8 -13.62 -48.75 -26.48
CA LEU A 8 -14.86 -48.03 -26.21
C LEU A 8 -15.11 -46.95 -27.28
N SER A 9 -16.37 -46.53 -27.42
CA SER A 9 -16.80 -45.60 -28.48
C SER A 9 -16.20 -44.20 -28.38
N ASP A 10 -15.69 -43.81 -27.22
CA ASP A 10 -15.05 -42.53 -26.97
C ASP A 10 -13.54 -42.52 -27.28
N GLY A 11 -12.99 -43.64 -27.77
CA GLY A 11 -11.57 -43.77 -28.09
C GLY A 11 -10.69 -44.18 -26.91
N THR A 12 -11.29 -44.60 -25.80
CA THR A 12 -10.61 -45.25 -24.66
C THR A 12 -10.64 -46.78 -24.80
N PHE A 13 -9.84 -47.48 -24.00
CA PHE A 13 -9.71 -48.94 -23.97
C PHE A 13 -9.90 -49.44 -22.54
N PHE A 14 -10.74 -50.44 -22.34
CA PHE A 14 -10.91 -51.07 -21.03
C PHE A 14 -10.12 -52.39 -20.96
N HIS A 15 -9.29 -52.54 -19.93
CA HIS A 15 -8.49 -53.73 -19.70
C HIS A 15 -8.28 -53.94 -18.20
N ASP A 16 -8.51 -55.17 -17.71
CA ASP A 16 -8.30 -55.58 -16.31
C ASP A 16 -8.88 -54.61 -15.26
N GLY A 17 -10.09 -54.08 -15.50
CA GLY A 17 -10.76 -53.16 -14.58
C GLY A 17 -10.37 -51.69 -14.71
N ALA A 18 -9.44 -51.36 -15.61
CA ALA A 18 -8.88 -50.03 -15.80
C ALA A 18 -9.14 -49.48 -17.21
N LEU A 19 -9.16 -48.15 -17.34
CA LEU A 19 -9.32 -47.45 -18.61
C LEU A 19 -7.96 -46.97 -19.13
N TYR A 20 -7.76 -47.05 -20.43
CA TYR A 20 -6.51 -46.65 -21.08
C TYR A 20 -6.79 -45.81 -22.32
N VAL A 21 -5.84 -44.98 -22.72
CA VAL A 21 -5.83 -44.32 -24.03
C VAL A 21 -4.54 -44.64 -24.77
N ARG A 22 -4.59 -44.60 -26.10
CA ARG A 22 -3.37 -44.64 -26.90
C ARG A 22 -2.69 -43.28 -26.79
N TRP A 23 -1.48 -43.28 -26.24
CA TRP A 23 -0.74 -42.07 -25.91
C TRP A 23 0.50 -41.95 -26.79
N GLN A 24 0.79 -40.77 -27.30
CA GLN A 24 1.92 -40.53 -28.17
C GLN A 24 2.87 -39.54 -27.49
N THR A 25 4.08 -39.97 -27.19
CA THR A 25 5.16 -39.14 -26.65
C THR A 25 6.22 -38.89 -27.71
N GLU A 26 7.13 -37.95 -27.46
CA GLU A 26 8.33 -37.75 -28.29
C GLU A 26 9.17 -39.04 -28.43
N THR A 27 9.07 -39.93 -27.46
CA THR A 27 9.80 -41.21 -27.38
C THR A 27 9.08 -42.40 -28.03
N GLY A 28 7.83 -42.25 -28.47
CA GLY A 28 7.09 -43.30 -29.18
C GLY A 28 5.59 -43.35 -28.86
N THR A 29 4.93 -44.43 -29.29
CA THR A 29 3.50 -44.65 -29.04
C THR A 29 3.29 -45.71 -27.96
N GLY A 30 2.56 -45.36 -26.91
CA GLY A 30 2.25 -46.23 -25.76
C GLY A 30 0.77 -46.25 -25.39
N MET A 31 0.48 -46.78 -24.19
CA MET A 31 -0.84 -46.71 -23.56
C MET A 31 -0.69 -45.96 -22.24
N ALA A 32 -1.56 -44.99 -21.97
CA ALA A 32 -1.65 -44.32 -20.68
C ALA A 32 -2.86 -44.85 -19.91
N HIS A 33 -2.67 -45.25 -18.66
CA HIS A 33 -3.78 -45.55 -17.73
C HIS A 33 -4.49 -44.24 -17.40
N ILE A 34 -5.82 -44.22 -17.39
CA ILE A 34 -6.63 -43.03 -17.19
C ILE A 34 -7.75 -43.24 -16.16
N LEU A 35 -8.10 -42.16 -15.47
CA LEU A 35 -9.23 -42.05 -14.55
C LEU A 35 -10.29 -41.13 -15.16
N ARG A 36 -11.56 -41.40 -14.84
CA ARG A 36 -12.67 -40.52 -15.19
C ARG A 36 -12.90 -39.52 -14.08
N ASP A 37 -12.97 -38.24 -14.42
CA ASP A 37 -13.26 -37.12 -13.53
C ASP A 37 -14.50 -36.37 -14.02
N SER A 38 -15.09 -35.54 -13.17
CA SER A 38 -16.20 -34.62 -13.46
C SER A 38 -15.99 -33.75 -14.71
N ALA A 39 -14.74 -33.45 -15.06
CA ALA A 39 -14.37 -32.64 -16.22
C ALA A 39 -13.89 -33.45 -17.45
N GLY A 40 -13.83 -34.79 -17.39
CA GLY A 40 -13.36 -35.63 -18.50
C GLY A 40 -12.45 -36.77 -18.07
N TYR A 41 -11.29 -36.90 -18.73
CA TYR A 41 -10.31 -37.96 -18.47
C TYR A 41 -8.98 -37.37 -17.98
N ARG A 42 -8.34 -38.06 -17.04
CA ARG A 42 -7.02 -37.73 -16.50
C ARG A 42 -6.10 -38.94 -16.55
N ILE A 43 -4.80 -38.76 -16.79
CA ILE A 43 -3.82 -39.85 -16.67
C ILE A 43 -3.76 -40.29 -15.21
N ALA A 44 -3.86 -41.59 -14.94
CA ALA A 44 -3.68 -42.15 -13.61
C ALA A 44 -2.20 -42.15 -13.23
N GLN A 45 -1.87 -41.62 -12.06
CA GLN A 45 -0.54 -41.76 -11.46
C GLN A 45 -0.32 -43.19 -10.92
N SER A 46 0.93 -43.56 -10.62
CA SER A 46 1.31 -44.91 -10.15
C SER A 46 0.64 -45.32 -8.83
N ASN A 47 0.28 -44.34 -8.00
CA ASN A 47 -0.47 -44.48 -6.75
C ASN A 47 -2.01 -44.47 -6.95
N GLY A 48 -2.49 -44.39 -8.19
CA GLY A 48 -3.92 -44.35 -8.53
C GLY A 48 -4.59 -42.99 -8.38
N THR A 49 -3.86 -41.89 -8.09
CA THR A 49 -4.45 -40.55 -8.04
C THR A 49 -4.59 -39.92 -9.43
N PRO A 50 -5.55 -38.97 -9.62
CA PRO A 50 -5.70 -38.27 -10.89
C PRO A 50 -4.49 -37.39 -11.21
N GLY A 51 -3.91 -37.59 -12.39
CA GLY A 51 -2.83 -36.81 -12.95
C GLY A 51 -3.34 -35.74 -13.94
N PRO A 52 -2.54 -35.40 -14.96
CA PRO A 52 -2.92 -34.39 -15.92
C PRO A 52 -4.18 -34.78 -16.69
N ALA A 53 -5.04 -33.82 -17.00
CA ALA A 53 -6.17 -34.09 -17.88
C ALA A 53 -5.68 -34.30 -19.32
N ILE A 54 -6.52 -35.00 -20.08
CA ILE A 54 -6.23 -35.35 -21.46
C ILE A 54 -7.46 -35.05 -22.30
N ALA A 55 -7.22 -34.52 -23.49
CA ALA A 55 -8.25 -34.23 -24.46
C ALA A 55 -8.02 -35.08 -25.70
N ARG A 56 -9.14 -35.56 -26.25
CA ARG A 56 -9.11 -36.24 -27.54
C ARG A 56 -9.15 -35.19 -28.64
N GLN A 57 -8.15 -35.22 -29.50
CA GLN A 57 -8.05 -34.37 -30.67
C GLN A 57 -9.04 -34.79 -31.76
N VAL A 58 -9.26 -33.89 -32.73
CA VAL A 58 -10.16 -34.11 -33.87
C VAL A 58 -9.72 -35.32 -34.70
N ASP A 59 -8.42 -35.60 -34.77
CA ASP A 59 -7.85 -36.76 -35.46
C ASP A 59 -7.98 -38.08 -34.66
N GLY A 60 -8.54 -38.01 -33.46
CA GLY A 60 -8.76 -39.14 -32.57
C GLY A 60 -7.57 -39.52 -31.70
N SER A 61 -6.45 -38.80 -31.80
CA SER A 61 -5.31 -38.91 -30.87
C SER A 61 -5.64 -38.28 -29.52
N TRP A 62 -4.85 -38.61 -28.50
CA TRP A 62 -4.99 -38.06 -27.16
C TRP A 62 -3.73 -37.28 -26.81
N GLU A 63 -3.91 -36.06 -26.31
CA GLU A 63 -2.82 -35.21 -25.82
C GLU A 63 -3.19 -34.61 -24.46
N LEU A 64 -2.22 -33.94 -23.83
CA LEU A 64 -2.47 -33.17 -22.62
C LEU A 64 -3.38 -31.99 -22.98
N ALA A 65 -4.49 -31.80 -22.29
CA ALA A 65 -5.35 -30.66 -22.60
C ALA A 65 -4.65 -29.33 -22.27
N ASP A 66 -4.76 -28.32 -23.13
CA ASP A 66 -4.09 -27.04 -22.90
C ASP A 66 -4.99 -26.07 -22.10
N HIS A 67 -5.17 -26.34 -20.80
CA HIS A 67 -5.86 -25.44 -19.88
C HIS A 67 -5.31 -25.52 -18.45
N THR A 68 -5.57 -24.50 -17.63
CA THR A 68 -5.00 -24.36 -16.27
C THR A 68 -5.32 -25.53 -15.35
N ASP A 69 -6.51 -26.14 -15.49
CA ASP A 69 -6.94 -27.30 -14.68
C ASP A 69 -6.34 -28.63 -15.15
N ASN A 70 -5.56 -28.60 -16.24
CA ASN A 70 -5.03 -29.78 -16.89
C ASN A 70 -3.79 -30.34 -16.21
N TYR A 71 -3.08 -29.53 -15.46
CA TYR A 71 -1.84 -29.92 -14.83
C TYR A 71 -2.13 -30.47 -13.43
N ALA A 72 -1.65 -31.68 -13.14
CA ALA A 72 -1.55 -32.11 -11.76
C ALA A 72 -0.60 -31.15 -11.03
N GLU A 73 -0.90 -30.82 -9.79
CA GLU A 73 -0.05 -29.93 -8.99
C GLU A 73 1.41 -30.46 -8.98
N GLY A 74 2.36 -29.63 -9.42
CA GLY A 74 3.77 -29.97 -9.58
C GLY A 74 4.19 -30.42 -10.99
N SER A 75 3.24 -30.63 -11.91
CA SER A 75 3.57 -31.10 -13.27
C SER A 75 4.08 -30.00 -14.19
N VAL A 76 3.67 -28.74 -14.01
CA VAL A 76 4.31 -27.63 -14.71
C VAL A 76 5.73 -27.49 -14.18
N LEU A 77 5.90 -27.54 -12.85
CA LEU A 77 7.22 -27.49 -12.23
C LEU A 77 8.20 -28.55 -12.75
N ALA A 78 7.74 -29.77 -13.01
CA ALA A 78 8.56 -30.82 -13.58
C ALA A 78 9.24 -30.41 -14.91
N HIS A 79 8.64 -29.51 -15.69
CA HIS A 79 9.21 -28.99 -16.94
C HIS A 79 10.22 -27.86 -16.71
N PHE A 80 10.08 -27.11 -15.62
CA PHE A 80 10.94 -25.96 -15.31
C PHE A 80 12.14 -26.33 -14.41
N VAL A 81 11.98 -27.36 -13.58
CA VAL A 81 13.00 -27.83 -12.66
C VAL A 81 13.92 -28.80 -13.38
N HIS A 82 15.21 -28.48 -13.44
CA HIS A 82 16.19 -29.35 -14.06
C HIS A 82 16.20 -30.74 -13.37
N PRO A 83 16.15 -31.88 -14.11
CA PRO A 83 16.06 -33.23 -13.52
C PRO A 83 17.20 -33.57 -12.54
N GLY A 84 18.35 -32.91 -12.67
CA GLY A 84 19.45 -33.02 -11.69
C GLY A 84 19.18 -32.40 -10.31
N ILE A 85 18.07 -31.69 -10.11
CA ILE A 85 17.63 -31.12 -8.83
C ILE A 85 16.71 -32.10 -8.12
N THR A 86 15.56 -32.39 -8.71
CA THR A 86 14.66 -33.47 -8.27
C THR A 86 13.86 -33.99 -9.46
N VAL A 87 13.46 -35.25 -9.38
CA VAL A 87 12.50 -35.90 -10.29
C VAL A 87 11.33 -36.50 -9.50
N ASP A 88 11.31 -36.33 -8.18
CA ASP A 88 10.32 -36.95 -7.31
C ASP A 88 8.97 -36.25 -7.40
N PRO A 89 7.90 -36.94 -7.83
CA PRO A 89 6.58 -36.33 -8.00
C PRO A 89 6.01 -35.76 -6.69
N GLY A 90 6.24 -36.44 -5.56
CA GLY A 90 5.76 -35.98 -4.25
C GLY A 90 6.40 -34.66 -3.83
N THR A 91 7.70 -34.52 -4.08
CA THR A 91 8.47 -33.28 -3.87
C THR A 91 7.99 -32.18 -4.81
N LEU A 92 7.76 -32.45 -6.09
CA LEU A 92 7.29 -31.42 -7.03
C LEU A 92 5.86 -30.95 -6.71
N GLN A 93 4.96 -31.87 -6.36
CA GLN A 93 3.60 -31.53 -5.94
C GLN A 93 3.60 -30.68 -4.67
N HIS A 94 4.40 -31.03 -3.68
CA HIS A 94 4.48 -30.25 -2.45
C HIS A 94 5.20 -28.91 -2.67
N ALA A 95 6.18 -28.83 -3.57
CA ALA A 95 6.79 -27.57 -3.99
C ALA A 95 5.78 -26.61 -4.64
N ALA A 96 4.87 -27.09 -5.48
CA ALA A 96 3.82 -26.25 -6.06
C ALA A 96 2.89 -25.64 -5.00
N ARG A 97 2.59 -26.38 -3.91
CA ARG A 97 1.85 -25.82 -2.75
C ARG A 97 2.62 -24.72 -2.05
N ILE A 98 3.92 -24.92 -1.83
CA ILE A 98 4.81 -23.95 -1.19
C ILE A 98 4.91 -22.68 -2.05
N MET A 99 5.09 -22.82 -3.37
CA MET A 99 5.11 -21.70 -4.31
C MET A 99 3.82 -20.89 -4.29
N ARG A 100 2.66 -21.56 -4.29
CA ARG A 100 1.35 -20.89 -4.22
C ARG A 100 1.25 -20.04 -2.96
N GLY A 101 1.76 -20.54 -1.82
CA GLY A 101 1.84 -19.77 -0.57
C GLY A 101 2.75 -18.54 -0.63
N MET A 102 3.71 -18.50 -1.56
CA MET A 102 4.56 -17.34 -1.86
C MET A 102 4.00 -16.44 -2.97
N GLY A 103 2.77 -16.69 -3.44
CA GLY A 103 2.12 -15.90 -4.48
C GLY A 103 2.50 -16.30 -5.92
N LEU A 104 3.18 -17.43 -6.12
CA LEU A 104 3.53 -17.94 -7.45
C LEU A 104 2.76 -19.22 -7.76
N THR A 105 1.89 -19.17 -8.75
CA THR A 105 1.16 -20.36 -9.25
C THR A 105 1.88 -20.98 -10.43
N GLU A 106 1.63 -22.27 -10.67
CA GLU A 106 2.11 -22.96 -11.87
C GLU A 106 1.58 -22.32 -13.17
N SER A 107 0.36 -21.76 -13.14
CA SER A 107 -0.20 -21.04 -14.28
C SER A 107 0.59 -19.78 -14.62
N GLN A 108 1.00 -19.02 -13.61
CA GLN A 108 1.86 -17.84 -13.79
C GLN A 108 3.23 -18.27 -14.29
N LEU A 109 3.82 -19.32 -13.71
CA LEU A 109 5.11 -19.87 -14.16
C LEU A 109 5.07 -20.26 -15.64
N ASN A 110 3.99 -20.91 -16.09
CA ASN A 110 3.80 -21.30 -17.49
C ASN A 110 3.63 -20.10 -18.42
N ALA A 111 2.87 -19.08 -17.99
CA ALA A 111 2.62 -17.86 -18.77
C ALA A 111 3.84 -16.93 -18.89
N THR A 112 4.93 -17.20 -18.16
CA THR A 112 6.06 -16.28 -18.03
C THR A 112 7.06 -16.36 -19.19
N VAL A 113 7.31 -15.21 -19.83
CA VAL A 113 8.32 -15.02 -20.88
C VAL A 113 9.74 -15.17 -20.32
N ALA A 114 10.70 -15.62 -21.14
CA ALA A 114 12.06 -16.00 -20.74
C ALA A 114 12.79 -15.01 -19.80
N THR A 115 12.62 -13.69 -19.98
CA THR A 115 13.28 -12.64 -19.15
C THR A 115 12.77 -12.59 -17.71
N HIS A 116 11.50 -12.90 -17.46
CA HIS A 116 10.93 -12.95 -16.11
C HIS A 116 11.25 -14.27 -15.37
N ARG A 117 11.82 -15.27 -16.07
CA ARG A 117 12.11 -16.59 -15.49
C ARG A 117 13.27 -16.58 -14.50
N GLN A 118 14.23 -15.67 -14.63
CA GLN A 118 15.37 -15.60 -13.70
C GLN A 118 14.93 -15.19 -12.29
N GLY A 119 14.04 -14.20 -12.17
CA GLY A 119 13.48 -13.78 -10.88
C GLY A 119 12.68 -14.88 -10.20
N MET A 120 11.90 -15.65 -10.98
CA MET A 120 11.09 -16.77 -10.47
C MET A 120 11.92 -18.03 -10.18
N GLN A 121 13.13 -18.14 -10.72
CA GLN A 121 13.99 -19.32 -10.54
C GLN A 121 14.36 -19.52 -9.07
N LEU A 122 14.69 -18.44 -8.34
CA LEU A 122 15.03 -18.53 -6.92
C LEU A 122 13.87 -19.08 -6.09
N THR A 123 12.67 -18.51 -6.24
CA THR A 123 11.45 -18.95 -5.55
C THR A 123 11.11 -20.40 -5.91
N THR A 124 11.27 -20.77 -7.18
CA THR A 124 11.03 -22.14 -7.67
C THR A 124 11.99 -23.13 -7.02
N ILE A 125 13.31 -22.89 -7.09
CA ILE A 125 14.32 -23.80 -6.50
C ILE A 125 14.21 -23.84 -4.98
N LEU A 126 13.90 -22.72 -4.32
CA LEU A 126 13.66 -22.69 -2.89
C LEU A 126 12.47 -23.57 -2.51
N SER A 127 11.35 -23.45 -3.23
CA SER A 127 10.15 -24.25 -2.97
C SER A 127 10.42 -25.73 -3.15
N VAL A 128 11.19 -26.10 -4.17
CA VAL A 128 11.62 -27.48 -4.41
C VAL A 128 12.52 -27.99 -3.28
N GLY A 129 13.51 -27.20 -2.86
CA GLY A 129 14.43 -27.57 -1.78
C GLY A 129 13.73 -27.69 -0.43
N GLN A 130 12.84 -26.75 -0.12
CA GLN A 130 12.02 -26.79 1.09
C GLN A 130 11.06 -27.98 1.07
N SER A 131 10.42 -28.21 -0.07
CA SER A 131 9.56 -29.38 -0.24
C SER A 131 10.32 -30.68 -0.05
N PHE A 132 11.53 -30.79 -0.59
CA PHE A 132 12.36 -31.98 -0.45
C PHE A 132 12.65 -32.26 1.03
N VAL A 133 12.96 -31.23 1.82
CA VAL A 133 13.21 -31.38 3.27
C VAL A 133 11.93 -31.81 3.99
N GLU A 134 10.78 -31.23 3.67
CA GLU A 134 9.49 -31.55 4.32
C GLU A 134 8.94 -32.94 3.93
N THR A 135 9.19 -33.41 2.71
CA THR A 135 8.79 -34.76 2.26
C THR A 135 9.88 -35.80 2.48
N LEU A 136 11.04 -35.44 3.02
CA LEU A 136 12.20 -36.32 3.11
C LEU A 136 11.89 -37.62 3.86
N ASN A 137 11.26 -37.50 5.02
CA ASN A 137 11.00 -38.63 5.89
C ASN A 137 9.89 -39.53 5.36
N SER A 138 8.88 -39.00 4.66
CA SER A 138 7.87 -39.82 3.98
C SER A 138 8.47 -40.50 2.74
N ARG A 139 9.28 -39.79 1.95
CA ARG A 139 9.96 -40.34 0.78
C ARG A 139 10.95 -41.42 1.16
N LEU A 140 11.72 -41.28 2.25
CA LEU A 140 12.60 -42.34 2.73
C LEU A 140 11.81 -43.62 3.07
N ARG A 141 10.58 -43.49 3.58
CA ARG A 141 9.70 -44.62 3.91
C ARG A 141 8.95 -45.21 2.72
N ASP A 142 8.87 -44.48 1.61
CA ASP A 142 8.22 -44.94 0.40
C ASP A 142 9.10 -45.95 -0.37
N ALA A 143 8.62 -47.20 -0.45
CA ALA A 143 9.29 -48.26 -1.18
C ALA A 143 9.43 -47.97 -2.70
N ASN A 144 8.61 -47.09 -3.26
CA ASN A 144 8.64 -46.74 -4.68
C ASN A 144 9.63 -45.62 -5.00
N ALA A 145 10.10 -44.87 -4.00
CA ALA A 145 11.06 -43.78 -4.19
C ALA A 145 12.48 -44.33 -4.40
N THR A 146 12.73 -44.79 -5.63
CA THR A 146 13.98 -45.46 -6.03
C THR A 146 15.01 -44.51 -6.64
N GLU A 147 14.55 -43.38 -7.21
CA GLU A 147 15.42 -42.38 -7.84
C GLU A 147 15.77 -41.26 -6.85
N TRP A 148 17.05 -40.91 -6.78
CA TRP A 148 17.58 -39.85 -5.93
C TRP A 148 18.64 -39.06 -6.69
N THR A 149 18.44 -37.76 -6.81
CA THR A 149 19.38 -36.92 -7.55
C THR A 149 20.65 -36.70 -6.73
N HIS A 150 21.74 -36.36 -7.40
CA HIS A 150 22.98 -36.02 -6.71
C HIS A 150 22.80 -34.83 -5.74
N LYS A 151 21.98 -33.84 -6.11
CA LYS A 151 21.70 -32.67 -5.26
C LYS A 151 20.95 -33.07 -3.98
N GLU A 152 20.02 -34.01 -4.06
CA GLU A 152 19.28 -34.55 -2.91
C GLU A 152 20.21 -35.36 -2.00
N LEU A 153 21.02 -36.24 -2.59
CA LEU A 153 22.01 -37.05 -1.86
C LEU A 153 23.02 -36.16 -1.13
N ARG A 154 23.40 -35.01 -1.68
CA ARG A 154 24.29 -34.04 -1.03
C ARG A 154 23.69 -33.45 0.25
N ILE A 155 22.38 -33.16 0.27
CA ILE A 155 21.68 -32.69 1.47
C ILE A 155 21.62 -33.80 2.54
N LEU A 156 21.39 -35.04 2.11
CA LEU A 156 21.26 -36.22 2.96
C LEU A 156 22.60 -36.79 3.47
N ALA A 157 23.69 -36.58 2.75
CA ALA A 157 24.99 -37.19 3.00
C ALA A 157 25.48 -37.04 4.45
N PRO A 158 25.34 -35.89 5.14
CA PRO A 158 25.72 -35.76 6.55
C PRO A 158 24.88 -36.64 7.48
N ALA A 159 23.58 -36.79 7.21
CA ALA A 159 22.71 -37.64 8.01
C ALA A 159 23.07 -39.12 7.83
N ILE A 160 23.38 -39.53 6.59
CA ILE A 160 23.86 -40.88 6.29
C ILE A 160 25.21 -41.15 6.96
N ALA A 161 26.16 -40.21 6.86
CA ALA A 161 27.49 -40.35 7.44
C ALA A 161 27.44 -40.50 8.97
N ARG A 162 26.60 -39.69 9.63
CA ARG A 162 26.35 -39.80 11.08
C ARG A 162 25.63 -41.10 11.44
N TYR A 163 24.55 -41.44 10.73
CA TYR A 163 23.77 -42.66 10.98
C TYR A 163 24.62 -43.92 10.84
N THR A 164 25.53 -43.94 9.88
CA THR A 164 26.48 -45.05 9.65
C THR A 164 27.75 -44.94 10.48
N ASN A 165 27.95 -43.82 11.19
CA ASN A 165 29.18 -43.45 11.90
C ASN A 165 30.45 -43.59 11.02
N ARG A 166 30.34 -43.22 9.74
CA ARG A 166 31.42 -43.34 8.75
C ARG A 166 31.43 -42.15 7.80
N PRO A 167 32.61 -41.61 7.44
CA PRO A 167 32.72 -40.63 6.36
C PRO A 167 32.16 -41.20 5.05
N LEU A 168 31.52 -40.37 4.23
CA LEU A 168 30.96 -40.74 2.94
C LEU A 168 31.69 -39.98 1.82
N ALA A 169 32.20 -40.69 0.82
CA ALA A 169 32.81 -40.13 -0.38
C ALA A 169 32.03 -40.61 -1.62
N ILE A 170 31.49 -39.66 -2.38
CA ILE A 170 30.70 -39.91 -3.58
C ILE A 170 31.57 -39.63 -4.79
N TYR A 171 31.64 -40.61 -5.69
CA TYR A 171 32.34 -40.53 -6.96
C TYR A 171 31.33 -40.60 -8.10
N ARG A 172 31.67 -39.97 -9.23
CA ARG A 172 30.94 -40.10 -10.48
C ARG A 172 31.91 -40.52 -11.57
N ASN A 173 31.49 -41.39 -12.47
CA ASN A 173 32.31 -41.70 -13.64
C ASN A 173 32.49 -40.43 -14.50
N ASP A 174 33.74 -40.16 -14.85
CA ASP A 174 34.08 -39.19 -15.89
C ASP A 174 33.64 -39.72 -17.28
N PRO A 175 33.70 -38.91 -18.35
CA PRO A 175 33.37 -39.38 -19.70
C PRO A 175 34.19 -40.58 -20.20
N ASN A 176 35.30 -40.91 -19.53
CA ASN A 176 36.15 -42.07 -19.82
C ASN A 176 35.82 -43.28 -18.94
N GLY A 177 34.72 -43.23 -18.17
CA GLY A 177 34.29 -44.30 -17.27
C GLY A 177 35.12 -44.43 -15.99
N ARG A 178 36.00 -43.47 -15.68
CA ARG A 178 36.84 -43.50 -14.48
C ARG A 178 36.15 -42.78 -13.31
N PRO A 179 36.11 -43.37 -12.11
CA PRO A 179 35.55 -42.68 -10.95
C PRO A 179 36.33 -41.41 -10.62
N SER A 180 35.68 -40.25 -10.76
CA SER A 180 36.16 -38.95 -10.32
C SER A 180 35.49 -38.58 -9.00
N PHE A 181 36.26 -38.03 -8.06
CA PHE A 181 35.71 -37.55 -6.80
C PHE A 181 34.72 -36.42 -7.08
N ASN A 182 33.52 -36.54 -6.54
CA ASN A 182 32.46 -35.58 -6.75
C ASN A 182 32.14 -34.83 -5.44
N ASP A 183 31.95 -35.55 -4.33
CA ASP A 183 31.70 -34.94 -3.02
C ASP A 183 32.18 -35.83 -1.86
N GLY A 184 32.39 -35.25 -0.68
CA GLY A 184 32.88 -35.94 0.50
C GLY A 184 32.42 -35.29 1.79
N ILE A 185 31.90 -36.08 2.72
CA ILE A 185 31.35 -35.62 4.00
C ILE A 185 31.83 -36.51 5.16
N SER A 186 32.38 -35.90 6.20
CA SER A 186 32.89 -36.61 7.39
C SER A 186 31.77 -37.23 8.22
N ALA A 187 32.09 -38.09 9.20
CA ALA A 187 31.09 -38.67 10.09
C ALA A 187 30.37 -37.60 10.94
N GLU A 188 31.04 -36.49 11.20
CA GLU A 188 30.50 -35.30 11.89
C GLU A 188 29.68 -34.40 10.95
N GLY A 189 29.64 -34.70 9.65
CA GLY A 189 28.87 -33.95 8.66
C GLY A 189 29.61 -32.79 7.99
N THR A 190 30.93 -32.70 8.16
CA THR A 190 31.76 -31.62 7.56
C THR A 190 32.22 -32.01 6.15
N PRO A 191 32.12 -31.12 5.14
CA PRO A 191 32.63 -31.40 3.81
C PRO A 191 34.16 -31.61 3.80
N PHE A 192 34.66 -32.53 2.98
CA PHE A 192 36.10 -32.71 2.70
C PHE A 192 36.38 -32.84 1.19
N THR A 193 37.63 -32.65 0.80
CA THR A 193 38.03 -32.68 -0.62
C THR A 193 38.63 -34.02 -1.04
N ALA A 194 38.85 -34.20 -2.35
CA ALA A 194 39.49 -35.40 -2.90
C ALA A 194 40.87 -35.71 -2.29
N LYS A 195 41.56 -34.70 -1.74
CA LYS A 195 42.88 -34.86 -1.10
C LYS A 195 42.79 -35.40 0.32
N ASP A 196 41.63 -35.26 0.95
CA ASP A 196 41.43 -35.47 2.38
C ASP A 196 40.47 -36.63 2.67
N VAL A 197 40.25 -37.52 1.69
CA VAL A 197 39.32 -38.65 1.81
C VAL A 197 39.81 -39.60 2.91
N PRO A 198 39.07 -39.77 4.02
CA PRO A 198 39.48 -40.66 5.09
C PRO A 198 39.62 -42.12 4.62
N GLY A 199 40.58 -42.85 5.18
CA GLY A 199 40.83 -44.25 4.81
C GLY A 199 39.65 -45.19 5.09
N ASN A 200 38.82 -44.86 6.09
CA ASN A 200 37.63 -45.62 6.49
C ASN A 200 36.33 -45.16 5.79
N ALA A 201 36.41 -44.19 4.88
CA ALA A 201 35.25 -43.63 4.20
C ALA A 201 34.50 -44.69 3.38
N LEU A 202 33.17 -44.61 3.39
CA LEU A 202 32.28 -45.29 2.46
C LEU A 202 32.43 -44.64 1.08
N ARG A 203 32.99 -45.36 0.11
CA ARG A 203 33.27 -44.85 -1.23
C ARG A 203 32.22 -45.39 -2.21
N VAL A 204 31.25 -44.56 -2.57
CA VAL A 204 30.15 -44.93 -3.49
C VAL A 204 30.40 -44.31 -4.85
N VAL A 205 30.32 -45.10 -5.91
CA VAL A 205 30.46 -44.66 -7.31
C VAL A 205 29.10 -44.67 -7.98
N LEU A 206 28.67 -43.53 -8.53
CA LEU A 206 27.50 -43.42 -9.40
C LEU A 206 27.91 -43.65 -10.87
N HIS A 207 27.25 -44.59 -11.52
CA HIS A 207 27.42 -44.93 -12.93
C HIS A 207 26.40 -44.19 -13.82
N ASP A 208 26.73 -44.02 -15.10
CA ASP A 208 25.87 -43.30 -16.06
C ASP A 208 24.53 -44.00 -16.35
N ASN A 209 24.45 -45.30 -16.08
CA ASN A 209 23.21 -46.09 -16.17
C ASN A 209 22.32 -45.96 -14.91
N GLY A 210 22.65 -45.06 -13.98
CA GLY A 210 21.90 -44.83 -12.74
C GLY A 210 22.14 -45.85 -11.63
N THR A 211 23.05 -46.81 -11.83
CA THR A 211 23.42 -47.79 -10.79
C THR A 211 24.58 -47.30 -9.92
N TYR A 212 24.76 -47.94 -8.77
CA TYR A 212 25.77 -47.60 -7.78
C TYR A 212 26.71 -48.77 -7.50
N SER A 213 27.98 -48.51 -7.23
CA SER A 213 28.93 -49.53 -6.75
C SER A 213 29.76 -49.03 -5.58
N LEU A 214 30.37 -49.96 -4.85
CA LEU A 214 31.25 -49.66 -3.73
C LEU A 214 32.71 -49.82 -4.14
N MET A 215 33.50 -48.75 -4.04
CA MET A 215 34.92 -48.81 -4.37
C MET A 215 35.68 -49.59 -3.28
N GLY A 216 36.39 -50.65 -3.70
CA GLY A 216 37.14 -51.52 -2.80
C GLY A 216 36.34 -52.71 -2.26
N ASP A 217 35.08 -52.89 -2.69
CA ASP A 217 34.32 -54.10 -2.41
C ASP A 217 34.79 -55.25 -3.32
N ALA A 218 35.31 -56.31 -2.71
CA ALA A 218 35.83 -57.49 -3.42
C ALA A 218 34.74 -58.26 -4.18
N THR A 219 33.45 -58.04 -3.87
CA THR A 219 32.33 -58.69 -4.54
C THR A 219 31.95 -58.06 -5.88
N GLY A 220 32.41 -56.82 -6.14
CA GLY A 220 32.09 -56.10 -7.39
C GLY A 220 30.60 -55.83 -7.60
N GLY A 221 29.80 -55.82 -6.53
CA GLY A 221 28.35 -55.67 -6.61
C GLY A 221 27.91 -54.31 -7.17
N THR A 222 26.93 -54.34 -8.08
CA THR A 222 26.21 -53.16 -8.57
C THR A 222 24.82 -53.13 -7.95
N TYR A 223 24.43 -51.99 -7.39
CA TYR A 223 23.19 -51.77 -6.68
C TYR A 223 22.27 -50.84 -7.46
N ARG A 224 20.96 -51.08 -7.39
CA ARG A 224 19.95 -50.25 -8.10
C ARG A 224 19.73 -48.88 -7.46
N SER A 225 20.06 -48.73 -6.19
CA SER A 225 19.87 -47.49 -5.44
C SER A 225 21.11 -47.15 -4.61
N PHE A 226 21.26 -45.86 -4.31
CA PHE A 226 22.32 -45.38 -3.42
C PHE A 226 22.21 -46.00 -2.02
N PHE A 227 20.99 -46.13 -1.49
CA PHE A 227 20.75 -46.67 -0.16
C PHE A 227 21.06 -48.17 -0.07
N ALA A 228 20.79 -48.94 -1.12
CA ALA A 228 21.19 -50.35 -1.18
C ALA A 228 22.72 -50.50 -1.13
N ALA A 229 23.45 -49.64 -1.85
CA ALA A 229 24.92 -49.63 -1.79
C ALA A 229 25.44 -49.28 -0.39
N VAL A 230 24.88 -48.25 0.26
CA VAL A 230 25.29 -47.85 1.62
C VAL A 230 24.92 -48.92 2.66
N GLU A 231 23.74 -49.52 2.57
CA GLU A 231 23.31 -50.61 3.46
C GLU A 231 24.29 -51.79 3.38
N ALA A 232 24.62 -52.23 2.16
CA ALA A 232 25.54 -53.34 1.93
C ALA A 232 26.93 -53.09 2.54
N ALA A 233 27.38 -51.83 2.61
CA ALA A 233 28.67 -51.45 3.15
C ALA A 233 28.73 -51.36 4.68
N THR A 234 27.58 -51.39 5.38
CA THR A 234 27.48 -51.03 6.81
C THR A 234 27.15 -52.18 7.75
N ARG A 235 26.62 -53.32 7.27
CA ARG A 235 26.19 -54.43 8.14
C ARG A 235 26.98 -55.72 7.93
N PRO A 236 27.33 -56.46 9.01
CA PRO A 236 27.95 -57.79 8.90
C PRO A 236 27.04 -58.74 8.13
N THR A 237 27.62 -59.44 7.16
CA THR A 237 26.89 -60.14 6.10
C THR A 237 26.06 -61.35 6.56
N ALA A 238 26.10 -61.77 7.83
CA ALA A 238 25.56 -63.07 8.24
C ALA A 238 24.03 -63.09 8.47
N GLU A 239 23.45 -62.11 9.15
CA GLU A 239 22.00 -62.13 9.51
C GLU A 239 21.07 -61.70 8.37
N PHE A 240 21.56 -60.88 7.43
CA PHE A 240 20.73 -60.25 6.40
C PHE A 240 20.86 -60.87 5.01
N ARG A 241 21.69 -61.92 4.84
CA ARG A 241 21.81 -62.68 3.58
C ARG A 241 20.52 -63.40 3.17
N ALA A 242 19.62 -63.68 4.12
CA ALA A 242 18.33 -64.30 3.86
C ALA A 242 17.25 -63.32 3.35
N MET A 243 17.48 -62.00 3.44
CA MET A 243 16.54 -60.97 2.99
C MET A 243 16.88 -60.49 1.58
N SER A 244 15.86 -60.10 0.81
CA SER A 244 16.06 -59.46 -0.49
C SER A 244 16.73 -58.08 -0.34
N GLU A 245 17.48 -57.64 -1.36
CA GLU A 245 18.09 -56.29 -1.40
C GLU A 245 17.07 -55.18 -1.10
N ALA A 246 15.90 -55.23 -1.75
CA ALA A 246 14.82 -54.27 -1.56
C ALA A 246 14.31 -54.23 -0.10
N SER A 247 14.20 -55.39 0.56
CA SER A 247 13.80 -55.45 1.97
C SER A 247 14.85 -54.84 2.88
N ARG A 248 16.13 -55.08 2.62
CA ARG A 248 17.23 -54.49 3.40
C ARG A 248 17.31 -52.97 3.24
N GLU A 249 17.22 -52.50 2.00
CA GLU A 249 17.16 -51.07 1.70
C GLU A 249 16.00 -50.40 2.43
N SER A 250 14.79 -50.99 2.36
CA SER A 250 13.61 -50.45 3.03
C SER A 250 13.81 -50.33 4.55
N ILE A 251 14.38 -51.35 5.20
CA ILE A 251 14.70 -51.30 6.63
C ILE A 251 15.73 -50.20 6.92
N PHE A 252 16.79 -50.08 6.11
CA PHE A 252 17.80 -49.04 6.26
C PHE A 252 17.18 -47.64 6.20
N ARG A 253 16.38 -47.38 5.15
CA ARG A 253 15.75 -46.07 4.94
C ARG A 253 14.72 -45.74 6.01
N ASN A 254 13.94 -46.72 6.48
CA ASN A 254 13.00 -46.54 7.59
C ASN A 254 13.71 -46.14 8.89
N ASN A 255 14.85 -46.77 9.19
CA ASN A 255 15.64 -46.41 10.37
C ASN A 255 16.34 -45.06 10.21
N LEU A 256 16.83 -44.73 9.02
CA LEU A 256 17.39 -43.40 8.73
C LEU A 256 16.32 -42.31 8.87
N ALA A 257 15.10 -42.55 8.38
CA ALA A 257 13.97 -41.64 8.56
C ALA A 257 13.60 -41.47 10.04
N ALA A 258 13.67 -42.54 10.83
CA ALA A 258 13.45 -42.47 12.28
C ALA A 258 14.55 -41.67 12.99
N ASP A 259 15.83 -41.81 12.61
CA ASP A 259 16.93 -40.96 13.11
C ASP A 259 16.67 -39.48 12.77
N LEU A 260 16.31 -39.20 11.51
CA LEU A 260 16.01 -37.85 11.04
C LEU A 260 14.82 -37.20 11.76
N ASP A 261 13.77 -37.97 12.09
CA ASP A 261 12.65 -37.45 12.88
C ASP A 261 13.10 -36.93 14.25
N THR A 262 14.19 -37.46 14.83
CA THR A 262 14.69 -37.01 16.15
C THR A 262 15.50 -35.72 16.09
N LEU A 263 15.72 -35.17 14.91
CA LEU A 263 16.65 -34.07 14.70
C LEU A 263 15.95 -32.83 14.15
N PRO A 264 16.44 -31.62 14.48
CA PRO A 264 15.96 -30.40 13.86
C PRO A 264 16.23 -30.39 12.35
N SER A 265 15.22 -30.07 11.58
CA SER A 265 15.27 -29.84 10.12
C SER A 265 16.13 -28.63 9.73
N ARG A 266 16.44 -27.72 10.67
CA ARG A 266 17.22 -26.48 10.43
C ARG A 266 18.50 -26.74 9.65
N ALA A 267 19.28 -27.74 10.08
CA ALA A 267 20.55 -28.07 9.45
C ALA A 267 20.38 -28.57 8.00
N LEU A 268 19.27 -29.24 7.69
CA LEU A 268 18.96 -29.65 6.31
C LEU A 268 18.59 -28.43 5.46
N VAL A 269 17.78 -27.52 5.99
CA VAL A 269 17.38 -26.28 5.30
C VAL A 269 18.58 -25.37 5.07
N ASP A 270 19.41 -25.11 6.08
CA ASP A 270 20.61 -24.26 5.90
C ASP A 270 21.59 -24.87 4.88
N ARG A 271 21.73 -26.20 4.83
CA ARG A 271 22.51 -26.88 3.78
C ARG A 271 21.86 -26.76 2.40
N MET A 272 20.54 -26.88 2.31
CA MET A 272 19.80 -26.67 1.07
C MET A 272 20.00 -25.25 0.56
N LEU A 273 19.86 -24.24 1.43
CA LEU A 273 20.10 -22.83 1.10
C LEU A 273 21.52 -22.61 0.58
N ALA A 274 22.53 -23.12 1.29
CA ALA A 274 23.94 -22.97 0.89
C ALA A 274 24.28 -23.69 -0.43
N SER A 275 23.71 -24.88 -0.66
CA SER A 275 24.07 -25.71 -1.82
C SER A 275 23.24 -25.45 -3.07
N TRP A 276 21.98 -25.01 -2.92
CA TRP A 276 21.03 -24.86 -4.03
C TRP A 276 20.70 -23.40 -4.34
N ILE A 277 20.67 -22.51 -3.33
CA ILE A 277 20.22 -21.11 -3.49
C ILE A 277 21.39 -20.14 -3.59
N GLU A 278 22.39 -20.23 -2.72
CA GLU A 278 23.54 -19.32 -2.75
C GLU A 278 24.29 -19.28 -4.09
N PRO A 279 24.48 -20.40 -4.82
CA PRO A 279 25.10 -20.36 -6.15
C PRO A 279 24.29 -19.61 -7.21
N LEU A 280 23.00 -19.37 -6.98
CA LEU A 280 22.11 -18.65 -7.89
C LEU A 280 22.07 -17.13 -7.58
N ASN A 281 22.64 -16.69 -6.45
CA ASN A 281 22.50 -15.33 -5.92
C ASN A 281 23.43 -14.28 -6.55
N GLY A 282 23.59 -14.28 -7.87
CA GLY A 282 24.32 -13.22 -8.58
C GLY A 282 23.79 -11.79 -8.30
N HIS A 283 22.55 -11.69 -7.78
CA HIS A 283 21.89 -10.44 -7.40
C HIS A 283 21.30 -10.55 -5.98
N GLY A 284 22.12 -10.30 -4.94
CA GLY A 284 21.84 -10.63 -3.53
C GLY A 284 20.57 -10.05 -2.86
N LEU A 285 19.81 -9.18 -3.52
CA LEU A 285 18.66 -8.47 -2.92
C LEU A 285 17.39 -9.33 -2.73
N GLN A 286 17.19 -10.42 -3.50
CA GLN A 286 16.00 -11.29 -3.36
C GLN A 286 16.21 -12.48 -2.41
N ALA A 287 17.44 -12.84 -2.11
CA ALA A 287 17.76 -14.09 -1.45
C ALA A 287 17.43 -14.09 0.04
N GLU A 288 17.67 -12.99 0.74
CA GLU A 288 17.55 -12.96 2.20
C GLU A 288 16.09 -13.10 2.69
N PRO A 289 15.08 -12.38 2.14
CA PRO A 289 13.69 -12.60 2.51
C PRO A 289 13.24 -14.06 2.27
N LEU A 290 13.69 -14.65 1.16
CA LEU A 290 13.44 -16.05 0.81
C LEU A 290 14.09 -17.02 1.81
N LYS A 291 15.34 -16.78 2.23
CA LYS A 291 16.02 -17.56 3.27
C LYS A 291 15.30 -17.45 4.62
N VAL A 292 14.87 -16.25 5.01
CA VAL A 292 14.09 -16.01 6.24
C VAL A 292 12.79 -16.78 6.19
N PHE A 293 12.06 -16.70 5.07
CA PHE A 293 10.82 -17.45 4.88
C PHE A 293 11.04 -18.97 4.98
N ALA A 294 12.07 -19.51 4.32
CA ALA A 294 12.38 -20.94 4.38
C ALA A 294 12.72 -21.41 5.81
N ARG A 295 13.51 -20.63 6.56
CA ARG A 295 13.83 -20.92 7.96
C ARG A 295 12.60 -20.85 8.86
N LEU A 296 11.75 -19.84 8.68
CA LEU A 296 10.49 -19.73 9.43
C LEU A 296 9.57 -20.90 9.11
N ARG A 297 9.41 -21.27 7.84
CA ARG A 297 8.62 -22.43 7.45
C ARG A 297 9.16 -23.71 8.09
N ALA A 298 10.46 -23.95 8.01
CA ALA A 298 11.11 -25.07 8.68
C ALA A 298 10.82 -25.07 10.17
N ALA A 299 10.91 -23.90 10.81
CA ALA A 299 10.62 -23.77 12.23
C ALA A 299 9.16 -24.11 12.57
N LEU A 300 8.20 -23.67 11.76
CA LEU A 300 6.77 -23.89 12.00
C LEU A 300 6.36 -25.35 11.88
N PHE A 301 6.97 -26.10 10.97
CA PHE A 301 6.66 -27.51 10.70
C PHE A 301 7.66 -28.48 11.35
N ASP A 302 8.43 -28.02 12.33
CA ASP A 302 9.42 -28.84 13.04
C ASP A 302 9.18 -28.79 14.56
N ARG A 303 9.01 -29.98 15.13
CA ARG A 303 8.75 -30.17 16.57
C ARG A 303 9.92 -29.79 17.48
N MET A 304 11.14 -29.73 16.93
CA MET A 304 12.39 -29.50 17.67
C MET A 304 12.96 -28.10 17.46
N HIS A 305 12.32 -27.26 16.64
CA HIS A 305 12.96 -26.04 16.15
C HIS A 305 12.75 -24.84 17.07
N ALA A 306 13.87 -24.29 17.53
CA ALA A 306 13.96 -23.04 18.25
C ALA A 306 13.93 -21.84 17.30
N LEU A 307 13.05 -20.87 17.51
CA LEU A 307 13.12 -19.59 16.82
C LEU A 307 14.27 -18.75 17.39
N THR A 308 15.01 -18.08 16.50
CA THR A 308 15.85 -16.95 16.89
C THR A 308 14.98 -15.75 17.29
N ALA A 309 15.56 -14.76 17.98
CA ALA A 309 14.80 -13.57 18.39
C ALA A 309 14.19 -12.81 17.20
N GLU A 310 14.90 -12.74 16.07
CA GLU A 310 14.41 -12.06 14.87
C GLU A 310 13.31 -12.87 14.16
N GLU A 311 13.49 -14.19 14.03
CA GLU A 311 12.46 -15.09 13.50
C GLU A 311 11.18 -15.03 14.37
N GLU A 312 11.33 -15.03 15.70
CA GLU A 312 10.23 -14.87 16.66
C GLU A 312 9.52 -13.52 16.47
N ARG A 313 10.26 -12.43 16.28
CA ARG A 313 9.66 -11.11 16.04
C ARG A 313 8.81 -11.08 14.75
N VAL A 314 9.33 -11.62 13.66
CA VAL A 314 8.61 -11.72 12.37
C VAL A 314 7.38 -12.62 12.52
N PHE A 315 7.54 -13.76 13.20
CA PHE A 315 6.45 -14.69 13.48
C PHE A 315 5.34 -14.01 14.30
N LEU A 316 5.65 -13.39 15.43
CA LEU A 316 4.64 -12.74 16.28
C LEU A 316 3.95 -11.56 15.57
N ALA A 317 4.67 -10.81 14.73
CA ALA A 317 4.09 -9.74 13.93
C ALA A 317 3.06 -10.29 12.93
N ALA A 318 3.41 -11.37 12.22
CA ALA A 318 2.48 -12.04 11.31
C ALA A 318 1.27 -12.64 12.05
N ALA A 319 1.44 -13.19 13.26
CA ALA A 319 0.34 -13.70 14.07
C ALA A 319 -0.64 -12.58 14.46
N ARG A 320 -0.10 -11.41 14.84
CA ARG A 320 -0.91 -10.22 15.08
C ARG A 320 -1.65 -9.79 13.83
N ASP A 321 -0.96 -9.72 12.70
CA ASP A 321 -1.51 -9.14 11.47
C ASP A 321 -2.47 -10.08 10.73
N LEU A 322 -2.46 -11.37 11.06
CA LEU A 322 -3.46 -12.34 10.64
C LEU A 322 -4.82 -12.09 11.32
N MET A 323 -4.84 -11.47 12.50
CA MET A 323 -6.08 -11.15 13.23
C MET A 323 -6.79 -9.94 12.63
N PRO A 324 -8.15 -9.96 12.58
CA PRO A 324 -8.96 -8.78 12.26
C PRO A 324 -8.58 -7.60 13.16
N VAL A 325 -8.54 -6.39 12.60
CA VAL A 325 -8.03 -5.18 13.29
C VAL A 325 -8.71 -4.94 14.65
N ASP A 326 -10.01 -5.19 14.73
CA ASP A 326 -10.85 -5.07 15.93
C ASP A 326 -10.59 -6.16 16.98
N ARG A 327 -9.92 -7.25 16.61
CA ARG A 327 -9.64 -8.42 17.46
C ARG A 327 -8.16 -8.66 17.73
N ARG A 328 -7.29 -7.75 17.26
CA ARG A 328 -5.84 -7.89 17.47
C ARG A 328 -5.53 -7.88 18.97
N VAL A 329 -4.68 -8.81 19.39
CA VAL A 329 -4.15 -8.87 20.76
C VAL A 329 -2.65 -8.60 20.78
N ALA A 330 -2.18 -7.88 21.79
CA ALA A 330 -0.76 -7.71 22.01
C ALA A 330 -0.15 -9.04 22.45
N ILE A 331 1.04 -9.38 21.97
CA ILE A 331 1.72 -10.64 22.28
C ILE A 331 3.07 -10.31 22.90
N GLU A 332 3.35 -10.87 24.08
CA GLU A 332 4.59 -10.69 24.82
C GLU A 332 5.23 -12.05 25.12
N VAL A 333 6.52 -12.16 24.87
CA VAL A 333 7.36 -13.29 25.26
C VAL A 333 8.24 -12.83 26.42
N VAL A 334 8.20 -13.55 27.54
CA VAL A 334 9.05 -13.28 28.71
C VAL A 334 9.94 -14.47 29.04
N ARG A 335 11.05 -14.24 29.73
CA ARG A 335 11.94 -15.32 30.18
C ARG A 335 11.23 -16.17 31.24
N HIS A 336 11.20 -17.47 31.01
CA HIS A 336 10.67 -18.42 31.98
C HIS A 336 11.40 -18.32 33.32
N GLY A 337 10.65 -18.30 34.42
CA GLY A 337 11.20 -18.24 35.79
C GLY A 337 11.75 -16.87 36.24
N SER A 338 11.62 -15.81 35.45
CA SER A 338 12.20 -14.48 35.76
C SER A 338 11.42 -13.62 36.77
N GLY A 339 10.43 -14.19 37.48
CA GLY A 339 9.58 -13.45 38.42
C GLY A 339 8.58 -12.53 37.72
N SER A 340 7.89 -11.65 38.48
CA SER A 340 6.93 -10.68 37.94
C SER A 340 7.38 -9.24 38.24
N PRO A 341 7.47 -8.34 37.25
CA PRO A 341 7.32 -8.60 35.81
C PRO A 341 8.55 -9.34 35.27
N GLY A 342 8.33 -10.41 34.49
CA GLY A 342 9.43 -11.18 33.93
C GLY A 342 10.28 -10.39 32.94
N GLU A 343 11.52 -10.82 32.73
CA GLU A 343 12.41 -10.23 31.73
C GLU A 343 11.78 -10.39 30.34
N ARG A 344 11.44 -9.27 29.71
CA ARG A 344 10.83 -9.26 28.37
C ARG A 344 11.85 -9.67 27.32
N LEU A 345 11.52 -10.71 26.56
CA LEU A 345 12.33 -11.23 25.46
C LEU A 345 11.86 -10.71 24.10
N ALA A 346 10.54 -10.57 23.90
CA ALA A 346 9.93 -9.99 22.70
C ALA A 346 8.56 -9.38 23.02
N MET A 347 8.14 -8.37 22.25
CA MET A 347 6.79 -7.80 22.36
C MET A 347 6.33 -7.26 21.01
N ILE A 348 5.11 -7.66 20.63
CA ILE A 348 4.38 -7.12 19.50
C ILE A 348 3.12 -6.45 20.04
N ASP A 349 3.09 -5.13 19.95
CA ASP A 349 1.99 -4.33 20.49
C ASP A 349 0.83 -4.20 19.51
N THR A 350 -0.34 -3.82 20.03
CA THR A 350 -1.56 -3.53 19.27
C THR A 350 -1.98 -2.08 19.38
N ALA A 351 -2.59 -1.58 18.30
CA ALA A 351 -3.17 -0.24 18.23
C ALA A 351 -4.24 0.03 19.26
N THR A 352 -5.00 -1.02 19.52
CA THR A 352 -6.22 -0.99 20.31
C THR A 352 -5.81 -1.20 21.77
N PRO A 353 -6.07 -0.22 22.66
CA PRO A 353 -5.66 -0.26 24.06
C PRO A 353 -6.60 -1.14 24.89
N SER A 354 -7.04 -2.30 24.38
CA SER A 354 -7.99 -3.18 25.09
C SER A 354 -7.43 -3.77 26.39
N GLY A 355 -6.21 -3.40 26.81
CA GLY A 355 -5.54 -3.91 28.01
C GLY A 355 -5.17 -5.39 27.92
N GLU A 356 -5.43 -6.01 26.78
CA GLU A 356 -5.64 -7.43 26.66
C GLU A 356 -4.44 -8.05 25.94
N ARG A 357 -3.46 -8.49 26.75
CA ARG A 357 -2.17 -9.01 26.30
C ARG A 357 -2.11 -10.53 26.48
N VAL A 358 -1.59 -11.23 25.46
CA VAL A 358 -1.19 -12.62 25.56
C VAL A 358 0.26 -12.70 26.00
N VAL A 359 0.52 -13.35 27.13
CA VAL A 359 1.89 -13.53 27.65
C VAL A 359 2.29 -14.99 27.61
N ILE A 360 3.37 -15.26 26.89
CA ILE A 360 3.98 -16.58 26.77
C ILE A 360 5.38 -16.55 27.36
N GLU A 361 5.81 -17.64 27.97
CA GLU A 361 7.14 -17.73 28.59
C GLU A 361 8.05 -18.59 27.73
N ALA A 362 9.35 -18.28 27.72
CA ALA A 362 10.33 -19.06 26.99
C ALA A 362 11.66 -19.20 27.73
N SER A 363 12.30 -20.35 27.55
CA SER A 363 13.68 -20.59 27.96
C SER A 363 14.63 -20.22 26.82
N THR A 364 15.82 -19.73 27.15
CA THR A 364 16.86 -19.36 26.17
C THR A 364 18.14 -20.16 26.38
N ASP A 365 18.81 -20.54 25.29
CA ASP A 365 20.20 -21.01 25.36
C ASP A 365 21.19 -19.84 25.52
N ALA A 366 22.49 -20.17 25.54
CA ALA A 366 23.57 -19.19 25.65
C ALA A 366 23.66 -18.23 24.44
N ASP A 367 23.14 -18.65 23.28
CA ASP A 367 23.08 -17.84 22.05
C ASP A 367 21.78 -16.99 22.00
N GLY A 368 20.93 -17.07 23.03
CA GLY A 368 19.65 -16.37 23.10
C GLY A 368 18.53 -16.99 22.27
N ARG A 369 18.72 -18.20 21.71
CA ARG A 369 17.69 -18.94 20.97
C ARG A 369 16.67 -19.55 21.92
N ARG A 370 15.42 -19.66 21.48
CA ARG A 370 14.29 -20.13 22.30
C ARG A 370 14.26 -21.65 22.34
N THR A 371 14.69 -22.25 23.44
CA THR A 371 14.80 -23.72 23.54
C THR A 371 13.51 -24.40 23.96
N ALA A 372 12.62 -23.69 24.63
CA ALA A 372 11.33 -24.19 25.08
C ALA A 372 10.35 -23.04 25.29
N TYR A 373 9.05 -23.34 25.14
CA TYR A 373 7.95 -22.41 25.38
C TYR A 373 7.02 -22.96 26.47
N TYR A 374 6.42 -22.07 27.24
CA TYR A 374 5.53 -22.39 28.36
C TYR A 374 4.31 -21.49 28.34
N ARG A 375 3.17 -22.02 28.79
CA ARG A 375 1.96 -21.23 29.02
C ARG A 375 2.03 -20.59 30.40
N ARG A 376 1.80 -19.28 30.46
CA ARG A 376 1.78 -18.56 31.73
C ARG A 376 0.59 -19.01 32.57
N GLY A 377 0.84 -19.37 33.83
CA GLY A 377 -0.22 -19.74 34.79
C GLY A 377 -0.69 -21.21 34.74
N GLU A 378 -0.15 -22.05 33.85
CA GLU A 378 -0.39 -23.50 33.95
C GLU A 378 0.41 -24.12 35.11
N PRO A 379 -0.20 -24.98 35.94
CA PRO A 379 0.48 -25.65 37.03
C PRO A 379 1.47 -26.69 36.50
N GLY A 380 2.76 -26.34 36.52
CA GLY A 380 3.87 -27.23 36.19
C GLY A 380 4.97 -26.52 35.40
N SER A 381 6.22 -26.73 35.78
CA SER A 381 7.42 -26.16 35.13
C SER A 381 7.78 -26.83 33.79
N ASN A 382 6.85 -27.57 33.19
CA ASN A 382 7.15 -28.43 32.06
C ASN A 382 7.03 -27.64 30.76
N ALA A 383 8.08 -27.72 29.94
CA ALA A 383 8.06 -27.18 28.60
C ALA A 383 6.89 -27.78 27.82
N MET A 384 6.20 -26.95 27.04
CA MET A 384 5.22 -27.44 26.09
C MET A 384 5.93 -28.30 25.05
N LEU A 385 5.53 -29.57 25.00
CA LEU A 385 5.90 -30.46 23.92
C LEU A 385 4.96 -30.23 22.75
N SER A 386 5.48 -30.32 21.53
CA SER A 386 4.65 -30.39 20.33
C SER A 386 3.66 -31.55 20.49
N ARG A 387 2.35 -31.28 20.36
CA ARG A 387 1.35 -32.35 20.38
C ARG A 387 1.63 -33.30 19.22
N PRO A 388 1.66 -34.62 19.44
CA PRO A 388 1.86 -35.59 18.38
C PRO A 388 0.61 -35.62 17.50
N ILE A 389 0.61 -34.84 16.42
CA ILE A 389 -0.37 -34.96 15.35
C ILE A 389 0.23 -35.95 14.36
N PRO A 390 -0.35 -37.15 14.20
CA PRO A 390 0.28 -38.29 13.51
C PRO A 390 0.75 -38.07 12.07
N GLN A 391 0.48 -36.91 11.48
CA GLN A 391 0.81 -36.57 10.09
C GLN A 391 1.46 -35.19 9.92
N GLU A 392 1.54 -34.38 10.99
CA GLU A 392 1.90 -32.96 10.87
C GLU A 392 2.62 -32.46 12.14
N PRO A 393 3.96 -32.58 12.21
CA PRO A 393 4.71 -31.97 13.29
C PRO A 393 4.60 -30.44 13.19
N PHE A 394 4.36 -29.79 14.33
CA PHE A 394 4.34 -28.33 14.44
C PHE A 394 5.24 -27.84 15.56
N SER A 395 5.74 -26.62 15.44
CA SER A 395 6.48 -25.98 16.52
C SER A 395 5.65 -25.85 17.80
N PRO A 396 6.22 -26.11 18.99
CA PRO A 396 5.56 -25.87 20.27
C PRO A 396 5.02 -24.44 20.43
N ILE A 397 5.65 -23.44 19.78
CA ILE A 397 5.19 -22.04 19.85
C ILE A 397 3.78 -21.87 19.27
N ILE A 398 3.40 -22.65 18.26
CA ILE A 398 2.07 -22.56 17.65
C ILE A 398 1.01 -23.00 18.65
N ASP A 399 1.23 -24.12 19.35
CA ASP A 399 0.32 -24.60 20.38
C ASP A 399 0.21 -23.58 21.52
N VAL A 400 1.36 -23.09 22.00
CA VAL A 400 1.41 -22.09 23.08
C VAL A 400 0.65 -20.82 22.69
N LEU A 401 0.81 -20.30 21.47
CA LEU A 401 0.06 -19.11 21.03
C LEU A 401 -1.44 -19.37 20.87
N LEU A 402 -1.82 -20.46 20.20
CA LEU A 402 -3.23 -20.73 19.91
C LEU A 402 -4.04 -21.08 21.15
N ASN A 403 -3.39 -21.53 22.23
CA ASN A 403 -4.05 -21.98 23.45
C ASN A 403 -3.73 -21.14 24.70
N ALA A 404 -2.81 -20.16 24.62
CA ALA A 404 -2.61 -19.19 25.69
C ALA A 404 -3.87 -18.37 25.96
N ASP A 405 -4.04 -17.96 27.23
CA ASP A 405 -5.14 -17.13 27.72
C ASP A 405 -6.52 -17.59 27.23
N ASN A 406 -6.81 -18.88 27.42
CA ASN A 406 -8.05 -19.56 27.00
C ASN A 406 -8.30 -19.53 25.47
N GLY A 407 -7.21 -19.61 24.70
CA GLY A 407 -7.26 -19.71 23.24
C GLY A 407 -7.67 -18.40 22.57
N LYS A 408 -7.19 -17.28 23.10
CA LYS A 408 -7.60 -15.95 22.67
C LYS A 408 -7.30 -15.65 21.20
N ILE A 409 -6.09 -15.97 20.75
CA ILE A 409 -5.67 -15.82 19.34
C ILE A 409 -6.51 -16.72 18.45
N ARG A 410 -6.72 -17.98 18.86
CA ARG A 410 -7.58 -18.93 18.14
C ARG A 410 -9.01 -18.39 17.98
N ASN A 411 -9.59 -17.84 19.05
CA ASN A 411 -10.94 -17.26 19.02
C ASN A 411 -11.00 -16.01 18.12
N ALA A 412 -9.97 -15.16 18.16
CA ALA A 412 -9.87 -13.99 17.28
C ALA A 412 -9.86 -14.38 15.78
N LEU A 413 -9.20 -15.49 15.46
CA LEU A 413 -9.07 -16.03 14.10
C LEU A 413 -10.19 -16.99 13.69
N ALA A 414 -11.16 -17.28 14.57
CA ALA A 414 -12.20 -18.29 14.36
C ALA A 414 -11.64 -19.66 13.93
N LEU A 415 -10.54 -20.06 14.56
CA LEU A 415 -9.90 -21.36 14.34
C LEU A 415 -10.43 -22.40 15.34
N ASN A 416 -10.48 -23.66 14.92
CA ASN A 416 -10.70 -24.77 15.84
C ASN A 416 -9.42 -25.07 16.63
N GLU A 417 -9.54 -25.88 17.70
CA GLU A 417 -8.39 -26.27 18.53
C GLU A 417 -7.26 -26.94 17.74
N TRP A 418 -7.61 -27.61 16.63
CA TRP A 418 -6.69 -28.44 15.85
C TRP A 418 -6.28 -27.84 14.50
N ASP A 419 -6.64 -26.58 14.22
CA ASP A 419 -6.38 -25.90 12.94
C ASP A 419 -4.93 -25.37 12.83
N PHE A 420 -3.95 -26.14 13.31
CA PHE A 420 -2.53 -25.74 13.36
C PHE A 420 -1.94 -25.49 11.98
N ARG A 421 -2.20 -26.37 11.00
CA ARG A 421 -1.76 -26.19 9.62
C ARG A 421 -2.31 -24.91 9.03
N ARG A 422 -3.62 -24.70 9.18
CA ARG A 422 -4.31 -23.52 8.64
C ARG A 422 -3.72 -22.23 9.23
N PHE A 423 -3.41 -22.23 10.52
CA PHE A 423 -2.72 -21.12 11.15
C PHE A 423 -1.30 -20.94 10.58
N ALA A 424 -0.49 -21.98 10.51
CA ALA A 424 0.89 -21.91 9.98
C ALA A 424 0.93 -21.46 8.50
N GLU A 425 0.02 -21.94 7.67
CA GLU A 425 -0.09 -21.54 6.26
C GLU A 425 -0.57 -20.09 6.13
N GLY A 426 -1.54 -19.67 6.94
CA GLY A 426 -1.99 -18.27 7.00
C GLY A 426 -0.88 -17.31 7.45
N MET A 427 -0.05 -17.75 8.41
CA MET A 427 1.13 -17.03 8.88
C MET A 427 2.17 -16.83 7.78
N LEU A 428 2.51 -17.90 7.07
CA LEU A 428 3.46 -17.84 5.95
C LEU A 428 2.92 -16.96 4.82
N ALA A 429 1.63 -17.08 4.48
CA ALA A 429 1.00 -16.20 3.51
C ALA A 429 1.07 -14.73 3.95
N LYS A 430 0.87 -14.44 5.23
CA LYS A 430 0.96 -13.06 5.76
C LYS A 430 2.38 -12.51 5.72
N ILE A 431 3.38 -13.34 5.97
CA ILE A 431 4.79 -12.97 5.81
C ILE A 431 5.07 -12.66 4.34
N ALA A 432 4.62 -13.51 3.41
CA ALA A 432 4.81 -13.30 1.98
C ALA A 432 4.12 -12.02 1.47
N GLU A 433 2.91 -11.73 1.96
CA GLU A 433 2.18 -10.48 1.67
C GLU A 433 2.91 -9.25 2.21
N THR A 434 3.50 -9.34 3.39
CA THR A 434 4.25 -8.21 4.00
C THR A 434 5.51 -7.90 3.20
N GLU A 435 6.13 -8.93 2.63
CA GLU A 435 7.24 -8.84 1.70
C GLU A 435 6.81 -8.54 0.25
N ASP A 436 5.51 -8.50 -0.05
CA ASP A 436 5.03 -8.05 -1.35
C ASP A 436 5.17 -6.53 -1.44
N SER A 437 5.88 -6.11 -2.49
CA SER A 437 6.10 -4.70 -2.78
C SER A 437 5.52 -4.26 -4.11
N LEU A 438 4.81 -5.14 -4.82
CA LEU A 438 4.13 -4.76 -6.05
C LEU A 438 2.93 -3.85 -5.76
N LEU A 439 2.63 -3.01 -6.73
CA LEU A 439 1.35 -2.31 -6.78
C LEU A 439 0.26 -3.29 -7.23
N PRO A 440 -0.92 -3.25 -6.61
CA PRO A 440 -2.05 -4.05 -7.04
C PRO A 440 -2.58 -3.60 -8.41
N PRO A 441 -3.32 -4.47 -9.13
CA PRO A 441 -3.78 -4.19 -10.49
C PRO A 441 -4.60 -2.89 -10.65
N SER A 442 -5.31 -2.46 -9.59
CA SER A 442 -6.05 -1.20 -9.59
C SER A 442 -5.16 0.03 -9.80
N LEU A 443 -3.85 -0.11 -9.62
CA LEU A 443 -2.83 0.93 -9.73
C LEU A 443 -1.87 0.69 -10.90
N ASP A 444 -2.18 -0.21 -11.84
CA ASP A 444 -1.33 -0.52 -13.00
C ASP A 444 -0.99 0.72 -13.84
N ARG A 445 -1.84 1.75 -13.81
CA ARG A 445 -1.58 3.06 -14.44
C ARG A 445 -0.34 3.80 -13.90
N LEU A 446 0.18 3.41 -12.73
CA LEU A 446 1.40 3.96 -12.13
C LEU A 446 2.65 3.15 -12.52
N VAL A 447 2.47 1.97 -13.13
CA VAL A 447 3.55 1.10 -13.55
C VAL A 447 4.07 1.55 -14.92
N VAL A 448 5.39 1.65 -15.05
CA VAL A 448 6.06 1.99 -16.29
C VAL A 448 5.90 0.86 -17.30
N THR A 449 5.34 1.19 -18.46
CA THR A 449 5.12 0.23 -19.57
C THR A 449 6.08 0.46 -20.75
N ASP A 450 6.96 1.45 -20.65
CA ASP A 450 7.94 1.80 -21.68
C ASP A 450 8.93 0.65 -21.95
N PRO A 451 8.93 0.05 -23.15
CA PRO A 451 9.83 -1.05 -23.46
C PRO A 451 11.32 -0.69 -23.32
N ALA A 452 11.70 0.57 -23.57
CA ALA A 452 13.08 1.00 -23.45
C ALA A 452 13.53 1.07 -21.99
N ILE A 453 12.68 1.58 -21.09
CA ILE A 453 12.96 1.62 -19.65
C ILE A 453 12.94 0.22 -19.05
N LEU A 454 12.02 -0.65 -19.50
CA LEU A 454 11.97 -2.04 -19.05
C LEU A 454 13.24 -2.81 -19.46
N ALA A 455 13.70 -2.66 -20.71
CA ALA A 455 14.95 -3.25 -21.17
C ALA A 455 16.18 -2.67 -20.45
N GLU A 456 16.17 -1.37 -20.12
CA GLU A 456 17.23 -0.76 -19.33
C GLU A 456 17.26 -1.33 -17.91
N ALA A 457 16.08 -1.47 -17.27
CA ALA A 457 15.95 -2.01 -15.93
C ALA A 457 16.62 -3.38 -15.80
N GLU A 458 16.47 -4.28 -16.79
CA GLU A 458 17.11 -5.60 -16.76
C GLU A 458 18.64 -5.53 -16.56
N ASN A 459 19.28 -4.45 -17.00
CA ASN A 459 20.73 -4.26 -16.90
C ASN A 459 21.16 -3.48 -15.65
N GLN A 460 20.22 -2.96 -14.85
CA GLN A 460 20.53 -2.15 -13.67
C GLN A 460 20.87 -3.01 -12.44
N PRO A 461 22.02 -2.78 -11.78
CA PRO A 461 22.45 -3.54 -10.61
C PRO A 461 21.69 -3.16 -9.33
N SER A 462 21.08 -1.98 -9.29
CA SER A 462 20.29 -1.47 -8.16
C SER A 462 18.80 -1.41 -8.48
N ASP A 463 17.97 -1.48 -7.44
CA ASP A 463 16.51 -1.29 -7.55
C ASP A 463 16.11 0.18 -7.72
N HIS A 464 17.05 1.11 -7.67
CA HIS A 464 16.84 2.53 -7.92
C HIS A 464 17.89 3.04 -8.90
N TRP A 465 17.45 3.73 -9.96
CA TRP A 465 18.34 4.33 -10.95
C TRP A 465 17.72 5.60 -11.55
N THR A 466 18.54 6.38 -12.24
CA THR A 466 18.11 7.59 -12.95
C THR A 466 18.55 7.51 -14.40
N THR A 467 17.62 7.75 -15.33
CA THR A 467 17.90 7.80 -16.77
C THR A 467 17.11 8.95 -17.38
N GLN A 468 17.74 9.70 -18.30
CA GLN A 468 17.12 10.87 -18.96
C GLN A 468 16.52 11.91 -18.00
N GLY A 469 17.11 12.10 -16.81
CA GLY A 469 16.62 13.03 -15.79
C GLY A 469 15.37 12.56 -15.02
N ARG A 470 14.93 11.32 -15.23
CA ARG A 470 13.80 10.68 -14.55
C ARG A 470 14.32 9.60 -13.60
N GLN A 471 13.73 9.49 -12.42
CA GLN A 471 14.13 8.50 -11.41
C GLN A 471 13.17 7.32 -11.44
N PHE A 472 13.69 6.10 -11.36
CA PHE A 472 12.90 4.88 -11.42
C PHE A 472 13.23 3.96 -10.27
N VAL A 473 12.20 3.29 -9.76
CA VAL A 473 12.29 2.32 -8.67
C VAL A 473 11.70 0.99 -9.13
N ARG A 474 12.38 -0.09 -8.79
CA ARG A 474 11.96 -1.47 -9.01
C ARG A 474 11.29 -2.00 -7.75
N LEU A 475 10.01 -2.31 -7.88
CA LEU A 475 9.21 -3.04 -6.93
C LEU A 475 9.30 -4.52 -7.23
N ARG A 476 9.33 -5.38 -6.21
CA ARG A 476 9.49 -6.82 -6.36
C ARG A 476 8.73 -7.57 -5.26
N ASN A 477 8.02 -8.64 -5.61
CA ASN A 477 7.46 -9.56 -4.62
C ASN A 477 8.43 -10.72 -4.32
N MET A 478 8.04 -11.58 -3.37
CA MET A 478 8.76 -12.82 -3.05
C MET A 478 8.76 -13.85 -4.19
N ALA A 479 7.80 -13.78 -5.10
CA ALA A 479 7.78 -14.63 -6.30
C ALA A 479 8.83 -14.22 -7.33
N GLY A 480 9.54 -13.11 -7.11
CA GLY A 480 10.52 -12.57 -8.04
C GLY A 480 9.90 -11.80 -9.21
N THR A 481 8.59 -11.59 -9.21
CA THR A 481 7.89 -10.69 -10.14
C THR A 481 8.29 -9.26 -9.82
N THR A 482 8.47 -8.44 -10.86
CA THR A 482 8.91 -7.06 -10.72
C THR A 482 7.95 -6.09 -11.42
N GLN A 483 7.85 -4.88 -10.88
CA GLN A 483 7.19 -3.73 -11.51
C GLN A 483 8.15 -2.54 -11.41
N ILE A 484 8.15 -1.69 -12.42
CA ILE A 484 8.93 -0.44 -12.40
C ILE A 484 7.97 0.72 -12.21
N VAL A 485 8.29 1.64 -11.30
CA VAL A 485 7.55 2.88 -11.10
C VAL A 485 8.49 4.07 -11.29
N GLU A 486 7.98 5.15 -11.88
CA GLU A 486 8.70 6.41 -11.91
C GLU A 486 8.52 7.12 -10.57
N THR A 487 9.58 7.74 -10.08
CA THR A 487 9.57 8.43 -8.80
C THR A 487 10.22 9.80 -8.87
N ARG A 488 9.97 10.61 -7.85
CA ARG A 488 10.70 11.84 -7.57
C ARG A 488 11.06 11.90 -6.10
N GLN A 489 12.34 12.09 -5.81
CA GLN A 489 12.82 12.33 -4.46
C GLN A 489 12.37 13.72 -3.96
N ARG A 490 11.78 13.75 -2.77
CA ARG A 490 11.37 14.98 -2.07
C ARG A 490 12.45 15.44 -1.09
N GLU A 491 12.35 16.71 -0.68
CA GLU A 491 13.24 17.33 0.32
C GLU A 491 13.20 16.62 1.69
N ASP A 492 12.10 15.93 2.01
CA ASP A 492 11.91 15.14 3.24
C ASP A 492 12.46 13.71 3.13
N GLY A 493 13.10 13.35 2.01
CA GLY A 493 13.72 12.04 1.77
C GLY A 493 12.76 10.96 1.26
N PHE A 494 11.46 11.22 1.18
CA PHE A 494 10.49 10.29 0.60
C PHE A 494 10.53 10.29 -0.93
N HIS A 495 10.22 9.15 -1.54
CA HIS A 495 10.14 9.01 -2.99
C HIS A 495 8.68 8.96 -3.41
N GLU A 496 8.22 10.02 -4.07
CA GLU A 496 6.86 10.15 -4.57
C GLU A 496 6.74 9.37 -5.88
N VAL A 497 5.76 8.48 -6.00
CA VAL A 497 5.46 7.76 -7.24
C VAL A 497 4.76 8.72 -8.20
N LEU A 498 5.29 8.83 -9.42
CA LEU A 498 4.72 9.65 -10.48
C LEU A 498 3.83 8.79 -11.38
N GLY A 499 2.67 9.32 -11.79
CA GLY A 499 1.86 8.68 -12.81
C GLY A 499 2.58 8.69 -14.16
N TYR A 500 2.69 7.53 -14.81
CA TYR A 500 3.32 7.42 -16.13
C TYR A 500 2.33 7.86 -17.22
N SER A 501 2.26 9.18 -17.46
CA SER A 501 1.83 9.83 -18.72
C SER A 501 1.63 11.31 -18.44
N ASP A 502 2.20 12.14 -19.31
CA ASP A 502 2.09 13.60 -19.36
C ASP A 502 2.90 14.36 -18.31
N GLY A 503 4.07 14.84 -18.72
CA GLY A 503 4.90 15.84 -18.01
C GLY A 503 4.23 17.22 -17.82
N LEU A 504 2.91 17.24 -17.63
CA LEU A 504 2.03 18.39 -17.44
C LEU A 504 1.17 18.28 -16.17
N MET A 505 1.47 17.33 -15.28
CA MET A 505 0.65 17.11 -14.10
C MET A 505 1.14 17.98 -12.92
N PRO A 506 0.33 18.94 -12.42
CA PRO A 506 0.73 19.87 -11.35
C PRO A 506 0.90 19.15 -10.00
N GLU A 507 1.45 19.87 -9.01
CA GLU A 507 1.85 19.51 -7.63
C GLU A 507 0.85 18.75 -6.71
N ALA A 508 -0.11 18.01 -7.28
CA ALA A 508 -1.26 17.39 -6.62
C ALA A 508 -1.04 15.95 -6.12
N TYR A 509 0.14 15.34 -6.29
CA TYR A 509 0.39 13.90 -6.02
C TYR A 509 1.02 13.58 -4.65
N ARG A 510 0.81 14.45 -3.65
CA ARG A 510 1.43 14.39 -2.30
C ARG A 510 1.11 13.14 -1.44
N TYR A 511 0.69 12.00 -1.99
CA TYR A 511 0.26 10.83 -1.20
C TYR A 511 0.64 9.45 -1.75
N HIS A 512 1.30 9.36 -2.92
CA HIS A 512 1.82 8.09 -3.42
C HIS A 512 3.31 7.99 -3.10
N TYR A 513 3.70 7.14 -2.15
CA TYR A 513 5.10 7.03 -1.72
C TYR A 513 5.62 5.61 -1.79
N VAL A 514 6.88 5.50 -2.17
CA VAL A 514 7.69 4.30 -1.93
C VAL A 514 8.80 4.64 -0.95
N GLU A 515 9.15 3.64 -0.14
CA GLU A 515 10.20 3.74 0.88
C GLU A 515 11.19 2.59 0.71
N GLU A 516 12.47 2.89 0.88
CA GLU A 516 13.51 1.88 0.90
C GLU A 516 13.62 1.28 2.31
N ARG A 517 13.58 -0.05 2.38
CA ARG A 517 13.80 -0.83 3.60
C ARG A 517 14.78 -1.95 3.27
N GLN A 518 15.95 -1.93 3.90
CA GLN A 518 16.99 -2.96 3.75
C GLN A 518 17.39 -3.21 2.28
N GLY A 519 17.50 -2.14 1.47
CA GLY A 519 17.88 -2.24 0.05
C GLY A 519 16.75 -2.62 -0.90
N LYS A 520 15.52 -2.79 -0.40
CA LYS A 520 14.32 -3.08 -1.21
C LYS A 520 13.30 -1.96 -1.08
N TRP A 521 12.55 -1.73 -2.15
CA TRP A 521 11.56 -0.67 -2.20
C TRP A 521 10.15 -1.18 -1.98
N TYR A 522 9.41 -0.44 -1.17
CA TYR A 522 8.07 -0.78 -0.72
C TYR A 522 7.07 0.34 -0.93
N PRO A 523 5.87 0.05 -1.45
CA PRO A 523 4.80 1.03 -1.47
C PRO A 523 4.34 1.34 -0.04
N SER A 524 3.81 2.54 0.15
CA SER A 524 3.07 2.91 1.36
C SER A 524 1.89 1.95 1.58
N ILE A 525 1.41 1.85 2.82
CA ILE A 525 0.31 0.94 3.20
C ILE A 525 -0.93 1.17 2.33
N MET A 526 -1.23 2.41 1.98
CA MET A 526 -2.37 2.77 1.12
C MET A 526 -2.22 2.22 -0.29
N LEU A 527 -1.05 2.43 -0.91
CA LEU A 527 -0.76 1.92 -2.25
C LEU A 527 -0.82 0.39 -2.29
N ARG A 528 -0.25 -0.30 -1.28
CA ARG A 528 -0.33 -1.77 -1.19
C ARG A 528 -1.76 -2.26 -1.06
N SER A 529 -2.62 -1.50 -0.38
CA SER A 529 -4.03 -1.83 -0.22
C SER A 529 -4.88 -1.52 -1.47
N GLY A 530 -4.25 -1.07 -2.57
CA GLY A 530 -4.90 -0.67 -3.82
C GLY A 530 -5.73 0.59 -3.69
N ILE A 531 -5.53 1.32 -2.60
CA ILE A 531 -6.20 2.56 -2.31
C ILE A 531 -5.39 3.66 -2.98
N ASP A 532 -5.89 4.11 -4.12
CA ASP A 532 -5.46 5.38 -4.69
C ASP A 532 -6.14 6.50 -3.90
N PRO A 533 -5.43 7.26 -3.06
CA PRO A 533 -6.02 8.39 -2.34
C PRO A 533 -6.79 9.30 -3.29
N LEU A 534 -6.28 9.53 -4.51
CA LEU A 534 -6.86 10.47 -5.48
C LEU A 534 -8.06 9.91 -6.25
N SER A 535 -8.44 8.65 -6.03
CA SER A 535 -9.61 8.06 -6.69
C SER A 535 -10.92 8.38 -5.95
N ASP A 536 -12.03 8.48 -6.69
CA ASP A 536 -13.37 8.57 -6.08
C ASP A 536 -13.69 7.36 -5.18
N LEU A 537 -13.03 6.21 -5.45
CA LEU A 537 -13.12 4.99 -4.66
C LEU A 537 -12.48 5.12 -3.26
N PHE A 538 -11.54 6.06 -3.05
CA PHE A 538 -10.93 6.33 -1.75
C PHE A 538 -11.97 6.74 -0.72
N ARG A 539 -12.89 7.64 -1.12
CA ARG A 539 -13.95 8.13 -0.24
C ARG A 539 -14.86 6.99 0.22
N ASP A 540 -15.19 6.06 -0.67
CA ASP A 540 -16.00 4.89 -0.34
C ASP A 540 -15.24 3.87 0.52
N ALA A 541 -13.93 3.72 0.33
CA ALA A 541 -13.08 2.92 1.22
C ALA A 541 -13.00 3.53 2.63
N ALA A 542 -12.78 4.85 2.72
CA ALA A 542 -12.72 5.58 3.98
C ALA A 542 -14.07 5.57 4.71
N SER A 543 -15.17 5.72 3.98
CA SER A 543 -16.52 5.61 4.56
C SER A 543 -16.78 4.21 5.12
N ARG A 544 -16.32 3.15 4.44
CA ARG A 544 -16.42 1.76 4.93
C ARG A 544 -15.55 1.52 6.16
N ASP A 545 -14.33 2.04 6.19
CA ASP A 545 -13.43 1.91 7.34
C ASP A 545 -13.96 2.68 8.55
N ILE A 546 -14.45 3.91 8.35
CA ILE A 546 -15.20 4.66 9.36
C ILE A 546 -16.38 3.82 9.84
N PHE A 547 -17.23 3.32 8.94
CA PHE A 547 -18.38 2.50 9.29
C PHE A 547 -18.00 1.29 10.16
N GLY A 548 -16.92 0.58 9.82
CA GLY A 548 -16.43 -0.56 10.58
C GLY A 548 -15.85 -0.23 11.96
N LYS A 549 -15.39 1.01 12.17
CA LYS A 549 -14.82 1.50 13.43
C LYS A 549 -15.84 2.20 14.34
N LEU A 550 -17.04 2.48 13.85
CA LEU A 550 -18.12 3.07 14.66
C LEU A 550 -18.80 1.98 15.53
N PRO A 551 -19.29 2.30 16.74
CA PRO A 551 -19.90 1.31 17.63
C PRO A 551 -21.16 0.67 17.02
N PRO A 552 -21.32 -0.66 17.12
CA PRO A 552 -22.40 -1.41 16.45
C PRO A 552 -23.81 -1.09 16.98
N HIS A 553 -23.95 -0.43 18.13
CA HIS A 553 -25.24 -0.09 18.73
C HIS A 553 -25.82 1.24 18.24
N ALA A 554 -25.01 2.07 17.60
CA ALA A 554 -25.52 3.25 16.92
C ALA A 554 -26.18 2.76 15.62
N ARG A 555 -27.44 3.13 15.37
CA ARG A 555 -28.19 2.79 14.15
C ARG A 555 -27.60 3.51 12.94
N ILE A 556 -26.37 3.19 12.59
CA ILE A 556 -25.55 3.83 11.57
C ILE A 556 -25.69 2.97 10.30
N ASN A 557 -25.83 3.64 9.17
CA ASN A 557 -25.76 3.02 7.85
C ASN A 557 -24.58 3.63 7.08
N MET A 558 -24.27 3.06 5.92
CA MET A 558 -23.15 3.52 5.07
C MET A 558 -23.29 5.00 4.66
N GLU A 559 -24.52 5.51 4.57
CA GLU A 559 -24.80 6.89 4.22
C GLU A 559 -24.41 7.88 5.34
N VAL A 560 -24.64 7.51 6.60
CA VAL A 560 -24.13 8.25 7.76
C VAL A 560 -22.60 8.25 7.77
N ALA A 561 -21.96 7.12 7.50
CA ALA A 561 -20.50 7.03 7.46
C ALA A 561 -19.90 7.87 6.31
N ARG A 562 -20.55 7.91 5.14
CA ARG A 562 -20.20 8.84 4.05
C ARG A 562 -20.31 10.29 4.49
N ARG A 563 -21.40 10.67 5.16
CA ARG A 563 -21.55 12.04 5.70
C ARG A 563 -20.46 12.40 6.71
N ILE A 564 -20.02 11.45 7.54
CA ILE A 564 -18.89 11.66 8.46
C ILE A 564 -17.59 11.86 7.67
N ALA A 565 -17.31 10.99 6.69
CA ALA A 565 -16.14 11.09 5.81
C ALA A 565 -16.07 12.46 5.11
N ASP A 566 -17.21 12.98 4.66
CA ASP A 566 -17.33 14.30 4.00
C ASP A 566 -17.02 15.49 4.90
N LYS A 567 -17.07 15.30 6.22
CA LYS A 567 -16.75 16.34 7.20
C LYS A 567 -15.31 16.26 7.68
N ILE A 568 -14.57 15.23 7.29
CA ILE A 568 -13.17 15.04 7.64
C ILE A 568 -12.31 15.65 6.53
N ALA A 569 -11.41 16.57 6.89
CA ALA A 569 -10.50 17.15 5.90
C ALA A 569 -9.69 16.04 5.23
N TYR A 570 -9.56 16.13 3.91
CA TYR A 570 -9.00 15.06 3.10
C TYR A 570 -7.59 14.58 3.53
N PRO A 571 -6.64 15.46 3.92
CA PRO A 571 -5.34 15.01 4.47
C PRO A 571 -5.47 14.21 5.78
N ILE A 572 -6.44 14.56 6.63
CA ILE A 572 -6.74 13.84 7.87
C ILE A 572 -7.35 12.47 7.53
N LEU A 573 -8.19 12.41 6.51
CA LEU A 573 -8.79 11.16 6.03
C LEU A 573 -7.72 10.22 5.44
N VAL A 574 -6.73 10.75 4.73
CA VAL A 574 -5.55 10.01 4.25
C VAL A 574 -4.72 9.49 5.42
N ASP A 575 -4.39 10.34 6.40
CA ASP A 575 -3.66 9.93 7.61
C ASP A 575 -4.43 8.86 8.40
N PHE A 576 -5.76 9.00 8.50
CA PHE A 576 -6.66 8.08 9.18
C PHE A 576 -6.68 6.69 8.51
N MET A 577 -6.59 6.65 7.18
CA MET A 577 -6.55 5.41 6.39
C MET A 577 -5.15 4.80 6.32
N ALA A 578 -4.09 5.62 6.35
CA ALA A 578 -2.70 5.18 6.27
C ALA A 578 -2.16 4.61 7.58
N GLN A 579 -2.71 5.06 8.71
CA GLN A 579 -2.23 4.72 10.04
C GLN A 579 -3.31 4.01 10.85
N PRO A 580 -2.93 3.17 11.82
CA PRO A 580 -3.90 2.64 12.76
C PRO A 580 -4.61 3.79 13.47
N SER A 581 -5.93 3.75 13.42
CA SER A 581 -6.78 4.84 13.86
C SER A 581 -8.01 4.30 14.56
N THR A 582 -8.47 5.04 15.56
CA THR A 582 -9.69 4.71 16.32
C THR A 582 -10.65 5.87 16.27
N ILE A 583 -11.94 5.55 16.35
CA ILE A 583 -13.01 6.53 16.49
C ILE A 583 -13.51 6.46 17.93
N GLN A 584 -13.53 7.60 18.61
CA GLN A 584 -14.06 7.73 19.96
C GLN A 584 -15.16 8.78 19.97
N LEU A 585 -16.07 8.67 20.94
CA LEU A 585 -16.99 9.76 21.24
C LEU A 585 -16.40 10.59 22.37
N THR A 586 -16.39 11.91 22.21
CA THR A 586 -16.12 12.81 23.32
C THR A 586 -17.34 12.86 24.25
N ASP A 587 -17.15 13.36 25.47
CA ASP A 587 -18.24 13.58 26.43
C ASP A 587 -19.35 14.50 25.88
N SER A 588 -19.04 15.34 24.89
CA SER A 588 -20.01 16.20 24.21
C SER A 588 -20.80 15.50 23.09
N GLY A 589 -20.57 14.20 22.86
CA GLY A 589 -21.22 13.44 21.80
C GLY A 589 -20.57 13.55 20.42
N GLU A 590 -19.37 14.12 20.33
CA GLU A 590 -18.65 14.38 19.08
C GLU A 590 -17.72 13.23 18.71
N ILE A 591 -17.63 12.92 17.43
CA ILE A 591 -16.68 11.97 16.87
C ILE A 591 -15.27 12.56 16.90
N LEU A 592 -14.37 11.89 17.63
CA LEU A 592 -12.95 12.15 17.71
C LEU A 592 -12.19 11.05 16.96
N LEU A 593 -11.43 11.44 15.93
CA LEU A 593 -10.51 10.54 15.24
C LEU A 593 -9.15 10.59 15.94
N SER A 594 -8.69 9.45 16.44
CA SER A 594 -7.34 9.31 16.98
C SER A 594 -6.47 8.53 15.98
N ILE A 595 -5.37 9.12 15.53
CA ILE A 595 -4.51 8.58 14.46
C ILE A 595 -3.09 8.30 15.02
N GLY A 596 -2.59 7.09 14.77
CA GLY A 596 -1.28 6.59 15.23
C GLY A 596 -1.36 5.79 16.55
N ILE A 597 -0.28 5.07 16.87
CA ILE A 597 -0.17 4.29 18.12
C ILE A 597 1.18 4.59 18.80
N PRO A 598 1.18 5.15 20.03
CA PRO A 598 0.03 5.82 20.65
C PRO A 598 -0.50 6.95 19.74
N ALA A 599 -1.74 7.40 19.95
CA ALA A 599 -2.36 8.44 19.12
C ALA A 599 -1.45 9.68 19.06
N LYS A 600 -0.85 9.91 17.89
CA LYS A 600 0.05 11.05 17.66
C LYS A 600 -0.75 12.30 17.29
N LYS A 601 -1.92 12.09 16.68
CA LYS A 601 -2.83 13.15 16.25
C LYS A 601 -4.26 12.81 16.68
N GLN A 602 -4.99 13.82 17.11
CA GLN A 602 -6.41 13.71 17.45
C GLN A 602 -7.17 14.81 16.70
N HIS A 603 -8.21 14.41 15.98
CA HIS A 603 -9.01 15.32 15.16
C HIS A 603 -10.48 15.23 15.54
N ARG A 604 -10.99 16.34 16.05
CA ARG A 604 -12.41 16.56 16.32
C ARG A 604 -13.13 16.86 15.02
N THR A 605 -14.17 16.08 14.71
CA THR A 605 -14.87 16.17 13.41
C THR A 605 -16.06 17.13 13.41
N GLY A 606 -16.49 17.60 14.58
CA GLY A 606 -17.64 18.48 14.75
C GLY A 606 -19.00 17.78 14.59
N VAL A 607 -19.05 16.46 14.40
CA VAL A 607 -20.29 15.70 14.15
C VAL A 607 -20.49 14.53 15.11
N ASP A 608 -21.74 14.13 15.33
CA ASP A 608 -22.15 12.99 16.15
C ASP A 608 -22.24 11.68 15.34
N TYR A 609 -22.63 10.59 16.00
CA TYR A 609 -22.84 9.28 15.36
C TYR A 609 -23.93 9.24 14.29
N ALA A 610 -24.79 10.27 14.18
CA ALA A 610 -25.77 10.40 13.10
C ALA A 610 -25.25 11.26 11.93
N GLY A 611 -24.01 11.75 12.02
CA GLY A 611 -23.41 12.69 11.08
C GLY A 611 -23.99 14.11 11.22
N ARG A 612 -24.60 14.42 12.37
CA ARG A 612 -25.20 15.73 12.66
C ARG A 612 -24.18 16.61 13.38
N PRO A 613 -24.17 17.92 13.14
CA PRO A 613 -23.28 18.83 13.87
C PRO A 613 -23.53 18.78 15.38
N VAL A 614 -22.48 18.61 16.18
CA VAL A 614 -22.53 18.74 17.64
C VAL A 614 -22.38 20.23 17.98
N ARG A 615 -23.35 20.77 18.73
CA ARG A 615 -23.27 22.13 19.29
C ARG A 615 -22.26 22.13 20.44
N HIS A 616 -21.17 22.88 20.30
CA HIS A 616 -20.27 23.13 21.42
C HIS A 616 -20.86 24.19 22.34
N VAL A 617 -21.02 23.86 23.62
CA VAL A 617 -21.10 24.85 24.70
C VAL A 617 -19.67 25.03 25.20
N GLU A 618 -18.86 25.86 24.53
CA GLU A 618 -17.55 26.22 25.07
C GLU A 618 -17.71 27.28 26.17
N ALA A 619 -17.21 26.97 27.37
CA ALA A 619 -16.93 27.98 28.38
C ALA A 619 -15.90 28.98 27.81
N ILE A 620 -16.28 30.24 27.69
CA ILE A 620 -15.43 31.33 27.19
C ILE A 620 -14.28 31.54 28.18
N PRO A 621 -13.00 31.35 27.82
CA PRO A 621 -11.91 31.78 28.67
C PRO A 621 -11.80 33.31 28.59
N THR A 622 -11.95 33.94 29.75
CA THR A 622 -11.88 35.37 29.98
C THR A 622 -10.44 35.85 29.94
N THR A 623 -9.88 36.13 28.76
CA THR A 623 -8.80 37.13 28.56
C THR A 623 -8.50 37.29 27.07
N ILE A 624 -8.93 38.40 26.47
CA ILE A 624 -8.43 38.85 25.16
C ILE A 624 -7.45 39.97 25.45
N SER A 625 -6.16 39.70 25.25
CA SER A 625 -5.13 40.74 25.19
C SER A 625 -5.13 41.34 23.79
N ALA A 626 -5.03 42.67 23.70
CA ALA A 626 -4.98 43.39 22.44
C ALA A 626 -3.79 42.91 21.60
N PHE A 627 -4.04 42.44 20.37
CA PHE A 627 -3.00 42.21 19.39
C PHE A 627 -2.79 43.49 18.58
N GLU A 628 -1.56 44.01 18.64
CA GLU A 628 -1.04 45.04 17.76
C GLU A 628 -1.06 44.54 16.30
N THR A 629 -1.58 45.35 15.39
CA THR A 629 -1.52 45.13 13.93
C THR A 629 -0.07 45.13 13.44
N PRO A 630 0.46 44.05 12.84
CA PRO A 630 1.74 44.11 12.16
C PRO A 630 1.59 44.82 10.81
N PRO A 631 2.65 45.52 10.32
CA PRO A 631 2.60 46.27 9.08
C PRO A 631 2.55 45.33 7.85
N LEU A 632 1.66 45.67 6.90
CA LEU A 632 1.55 45.01 5.59
C LEU A 632 2.81 45.27 4.74
N LEU A 633 3.66 44.25 4.57
CA LEU A 633 4.70 44.26 3.55
C LEU A 633 4.17 43.65 2.23
N THR A 634 4.28 44.46 1.20
CA THR A 634 3.86 44.26 -0.19
C THR A 634 4.82 43.34 -0.95
N ARG A 635 4.31 42.40 -1.75
CA ARG A 635 4.93 42.00 -3.03
C ARG A 635 3.92 41.27 -3.92
N SER A 636 3.55 41.97 -4.99
CA SER A 636 2.57 41.63 -6.02
C SER A 636 3.31 41.48 -7.34
N ASN A 637 3.53 40.26 -7.82
CA ASN A 637 4.10 40.02 -9.15
C ASN A 637 3.14 39.10 -9.92
N ALA A 638 2.05 39.67 -10.45
CA ALA A 638 1.23 39.09 -11.53
C ALA A 638 0.14 40.06 -12.03
N LEU A 639 -0.35 41.01 -11.21
CA LEU A 639 -1.13 42.13 -11.71
C LEU A 639 -0.15 43.20 -12.20
N ALA A 640 -0.10 43.39 -13.51
CA ALA A 640 0.62 44.47 -14.14
C ALA A 640 0.22 45.83 -13.51
N SER A 641 1.18 46.75 -13.48
CA SER A 641 1.15 48.09 -12.90
C SER A 641 -0.18 48.85 -13.09
N LEU A 642 -1.00 48.93 -12.03
CA LEU A 642 -2.28 49.66 -12.04
C LEU A 642 -2.10 51.15 -12.42
N PRO A 643 -3.06 51.78 -13.11
CA PRO A 643 -3.09 53.23 -13.31
C PRO A 643 -3.03 53.97 -11.97
N GLN A 644 -2.24 55.05 -11.89
CA GLN A 644 -2.10 55.85 -10.66
C GLN A 644 -2.63 57.27 -10.88
N LEU A 645 -3.36 57.79 -9.88
CA LEU A 645 -3.88 59.16 -9.86
C LEU A 645 -2.91 60.05 -9.07
N ARG A 646 -2.29 61.04 -9.72
CA ARG A 646 -1.29 61.91 -9.07
C ARG A 646 -1.97 63.13 -8.43
N GLY A 647 -1.77 63.32 -7.12
CA GLY A 647 -2.22 64.52 -6.39
C GLY A 647 -3.50 64.37 -5.55
N ALA A 648 -4.08 63.17 -5.45
CA ALA A 648 -5.27 62.92 -4.64
C ALA A 648 -4.93 62.25 -3.29
N SER A 649 -5.49 62.78 -2.20
CA SER A 649 -5.76 61.96 -1.01
C SER A 649 -7.00 61.09 -1.30
N PRO A 650 -7.03 59.81 -0.87
CA PRO A 650 -8.20 58.97 -1.08
C PRO A 650 -9.43 59.64 -0.47
N ALA A 651 -10.48 59.79 -1.27
CA ALA A 651 -11.75 60.33 -0.77
C ALA A 651 -12.23 59.47 0.41
N PRO A 652 -12.78 60.08 1.48
CA PRO A 652 -13.38 59.33 2.57
C PRO A 652 -14.55 58.52 2.01
N VAL A 653 -14.40 57.21 2.02
CA VAL A 653 -15.43 56.26 1.61
C VAL A 653 -16.60 56.43 2.58
N SER A 654 -17.81 56.58 2.07
CA SER A 654 -19.03 56.70 2.87
C SER A 654 -19.12 55.56 3.88
N ASP A 655 -19.40 55.91 5.14
CA ASP A 655 -19.56 54.93 6.21
C ASP A 655 -20.61 53.89 5.84
N VAL A 656 -20.28 52.63 6.13
CA VAL A 656 -21.12 51.48 5.84
C VAL A 656 -22.40 51.59 6.65
N ASP A 657 -23.56 51.58 5.99
CA ASP A 657 -24.82 51.30 6.67
C ASP A 657 -24.89 49.80 6.98
N ILE A 658 -24.27 49.43 8.11
CA ILE A 658 -24.20 48.05 8.60
C ILE A 658 -25.60 47.48 8.83
N ALA A 659 -26.59 48.31 9.15
CA ALA A 659 -27.98 47.87 9.32
C ALA A 659 -28.57 47.44 7.97
N THR A 660 -28.43 48.24 6.93
CA THR A 660 -28.85 47.86 5.56
C THR A 660 -28.11 46.61 5.06
N PHE A 661 -26.81 46.47 5.33
CA PHE A 661 -26.06 45.26 4.99
C PHE A 661 -26.60 44.01 5.71
N ASN A 662 -26.84 44.09 7.01
CA ASN A 662 -27.36 42.98 7.80
C ASN A 662 -28.80 42.63 7.41
N ASP A 663 -29.64 43.61 7.08
CA ASP A 663 -31.02 43.39 6.61
C ASP A 663 -31.06 42.68 5.26
N LEU A 664 -30.17 43.06 4.32
CA LEU A 664 -30.03 42.38 3.04
C LEU A 664 -29.52 40.94 3.20
N ILE A 665 -28.62 40.69 4.17
CA ILE A 665 -28.17 39.34 4.53
C ILE A 665 -29.30 38.53 5.16
N ALA A 666 -30.02 39.09 6.13
CA ALA A 666 -31.08 38.41 6.86
C ALA A 666 -32.28 38.07 5.96
N SER A 667 -32.62 38.97 5.04
CA SER A 667 -33.64 38.72 4.00
C SER A 667 -33.14 37.80 2.88
N GLY A 668 -31.82 37.61 2.78
CA GLY A 668 -31.14 36.88 1.74
C GLY A 668 -31.45 37.45 0.36
N ALA A 669 -31.27 38.76 0.21
CA ALA A 669 -31.44 39.50 -1.04
C ALA A 669 -30.39 39.10 -2.11
N PRO A 670 -30.68 39.24 -3.42
CA PRO A 670 -29.70 38.97 -4.48
C PRO A 670 -28.57 40.01 -4.51
N VAL A 671 -27.41 39.66 -5.10
CA VAL A 671 -26.23 40.56 -5.18
C VAL A 671 -26.54 41.88 -5.90
N GLY A 672 -27.43 41.88 -6.89
CA GLY A 672 -27.94 43.11 -7.50
C GLY A 672 -28.57 44.08 -6.50
N ASP A 673 -29.22 43.58 -5.44
CA ASP A 673 -29.84 44.42 -4.42
C ASP A 673 -28.79 45.05 -3.49
N PHE A 674 -27.74 44.30 -3.12
CA PHE A 674 -26.59 44.86 -2.38
C PHE A 674 -25.91 45.99 -3.15
N LEU A 675 -25.73 45.81 -4.46
CA LEU A 675 -25.15 46.79 -5.36
C LEU A 675 -26.05 48.02 -5.51
N SER A 676 -27.36 47.82 -5.68
CA SER A 676 -28.34 48.90 -5.81
C SER A 676 -28.44 49.79 -4.57
N ARG A 677 -28.18 49.23 -3.37
CA ARG A 677 -28.20 49.96 -2.09
C ARG A 677 -26.85 50.58 -1.70
N GLY A 678 -25.87 50.57 -2.59
CA GLY A 678 -24.58 51.24 -2.37
C GLY A 678 -23.64 50.52 -1.41
N VAL A 679 -23.87 49.24 -1.10
CA VAL A 679 -23.06 48.44 -0.17
C VAL A 679 -21.81 47.85 -0.86
N GLY A 680 -21.38 48.47 -1.97
CA GLY A 680 -20.83 47.74 -3.11
C GLY A 680 -19.36 47.96 -3.46
N ASN A 681 -18.61 48.82 -2.77
CA ASN A 681 -17.25 49.17 -3.21
C ASN A 681 -16.21 48.39 -2.39
N ARG A 682 -15.90 48.83 -1.17
CA ARG A 682 -14.97 48.12 -0.27
C ARG A 682 -15.47 46.77 0.20
N GLN A 683 -16.78 46.58 0.41
CA GLN A 683 -17.31 45.31 0.88
C GLN A 683 -17.29 44.29 -0.23
N ILE A 684 -17.67 44.60 -1.48
CA ILE A 684 -17.60 43.62 -2.57
C ILE A 684 -16.15 43.31 -2.91
N GLN A 685 -15.25 44.30 -2.89
CA GLN A 685 -13.82 44.08 -3.03
C GLN A 685 -13.26 43.28 -1.83
N ALA A 686 -13.69 43.54 -0.59
CA ALA A 686 -13.34 42.75 0.59
C ALA A 686 -14.05 41.39 0.63
N LEU A 687 -15.17 41.18 -0.05
CA LEU A 687 -15.93 39.93 -0.12
C LEU A 687 -15.40 39.05 -1.24
N ALA A 688 -14.87 39.66 -2.31
CA ALA A 688 -14.08 39.04 -3.37
C ALA A 688 -12.67 38.68 -2.86
N ASN A 689 -12.00 39.60 -2.14
CA ASN A 689 -10.70 39.34 -1.48
C ASN A 689 -10.82 38.43 -0.23
N ALA A 690 -11.93 38.51 0.51
CA ALA A 690 -12.20 37.71 1.71
C ALA A 690 -13.47 36.86 1.53
N ARG A 691 -13.36 35.83 0.68
CA ARG A 691 -13.97 34.49 0.89
C ARG A 691 -15.49 34.38 1.08
N ARG A 692 -16.30 35.44 1.01
CA ARG A 692 -17.70 35.44 1.46
C ARG A 692 -18.74 35.73 0.38
N LEU A 693 -18.37 36.28 -0.77
CA LEU A 693 -19.35 36.53 -1.84
C LEU A 693 -19.84 35.25 -2.52
N ARG A 694 -18.98 34.23 -2.69
CA ARG A 694 -19.41 32.95 -3.29
C ARG A 694 -20.43 32.20 -2.43
N GLY A 695 -20.44 32.38 -1.11
CA GLY A 695 -21.44 31.77 -0.21
C GLY A 695 -22.75 32.56 -0.03
N LEU A 696 -22.83 33.79 -0.52
CA LEU A 696 -23.98 34.71 -0.37
C LEU A 696 -24.80 34.88 -1.65
N LEU A 697 -24.36 34.28 -2.77
CA LEU A 697 -25.09 34.29 -4.04
C LEU A 697 -26.30 33.36 -3.96
N ARG A 698 -27.39 33.83 -3.35
CA ARG A 698 -28.52 32.94 -3.03
C ARG A 698 -29.17 32.29 -4.26
N GLU A 699 -29.06 32.89 -5.44
CA GLU A 699 -29.65 32.35 -6.67
C GLU A 699 -28.63 32.36 -7.80
N ASP A 700 -28.71 31.35 -8.67
CA ASP A 700 -27.97 31.17 -9.93
C ASP A 700 -28.20 32.30 -10.94
N ARG A 701 -28.58 33.49 -10.51
CA ARG A 701 -28.88 34.61 -11.38
C ARG A 701 -27.68 35.45 -11.69
N TYR A 702 -26.61 35.46 -10.90
CA TYR A 702 -25.42 36.28 -11.16
C TYR A 702 -24.08 35.55 -10.90
N MET A 703 -23.12 35.70 -11.81
CA MET A 703 -21.71 35.35 -11.64
C MET A 703 -20.89 36.61 -11.36
N VAL A 704 -19.86 36.50 -10.52
CA VAL A 704 -18.97 37.61 -10.17
C VAL A 704 -17.56 37.29 -10.62
N LEU A 705 -16.95 38.21 -11.37
CA LEU A 705 -15.65 38.06 -12.04
C LEU A 705 -14.85 39.37 -11.94
N VAL A 706 -13.56 39.30 -12.29
CA VAL A 706 -12.74 40.49 -12.53
C VAL A 706 -12.66 40.75 -14.04
N GLY A 707 -13.12 41.93 -14.44
CA GLY A 707 -12.94 42.44 -15.79
C GLY A 707 -11.81 43.44 -15.83
N SER A 708 -11.20 43.63 -17.00
CA SER A 708 -10.30 44.76 -17.25
C SER A 708 -10.54 45.36 -18.62
N ALA A 709 -10.47 46.68 -18.74
CA ALA A 709 -10.50 47.36 -20.03
C ALA A 709 -9.46 48.49 -20.05
N ALA A 710 -8.72 48.62 -21.15
CA ALA A 710 -7.56 49.52 -21.24
C ALA A 710 -6.53 49.35 -20.09
N GLY A 711 -6.39 48.13 -19.56
CA GLY A 711 -5.52 47.82 -18.41
C GLY A 711 -6.07 48.25 -17.04
N HIS A 712 -7.30 48.77 -16.99
CA HIS A 712 -7.99 49.16 -15.75
C HIS A 712 -8.87 48.01 -15.24
N PRO A 713 -8.61 47.45 -14.05
CA PRO A 713 -9.44 46.38 -13.51
C PRO A 713 -10.66 46.93 -12.76
N PHE A 714 -11.77 46.21 -12.87
CA PHE A 714 -13.00 46.44 -12.13
C PHE A 714 -13.68 45.11 -11.81
N THR A 715 -14.52 45.10 -10.77
CA THR A 715 -15.32 43.91 -10.45
C THR A 715 -16.62 43.95 -11.25
N LEU A 716 -16.97 42.81 -11.83
CA LEU A 716 -18.15 42.66 -12.66
C LEU A 716 -19.08 41.59 -12.08
N ALA A 717 -20.35 41.94 -11.89
CA ALA A 717 -21.41 40.99 -11.59
C ALA A 717 -22.34 40.91 -12.80
N MET A 718 -22.34 39.77 -13.51
CA MET A 718 -23.17 39.54 -14.70
C MET A 718 -24.26 38.52 -14.41
N PRO A 719 -25.43 38.62 -15.05
CA PRO A 719 -26.45 37.59 -14.89
C PRO A 719 -25.95 36.23 -15.42
N VAL A 720 -26.24 35.10 -14.78
CA VAL A 720 -25.90 33.77 -15.34
C VAL A 720 -26.95 33.39 -16.39
N ASN A 721 -26.59 33.56 -17.65
CA ASN A 721 -27.40 33.17 -18.79
C ASN A 721 -26.49 32.70 -19.93
N ALA A 722 -27.07 32.23 -21.03
CA ALA A 722 -26.31 31.75 -22.18
C ALA A 722 -25.37 32.81 -22.80
N GLU A 723 -25.66 34.10 -22.64
CA GLU A 723 -24.79 35.19 -23.12
C GLU A 723 -23.54 35.33 -22.23
N SER A 724 -23.73 35.50 -20.92
CA SER A 724 -22.62 35.61 -19.95
C SER A 724 -21.74 34.38 -19.90
N ILE A 725 -22.33 33.18 -20.00
CA ILE A 725 -21.59 31.90 -20.02
C ILE A 725 -20.70 31.78 -21.26
N ARG A 726 -21.14 32.31 -22.40
CA ARG A 726 -20.32 32.36 -23.63
C ARG A 726 -19.16 33.33 -23.48
N LEU A 727 -19.35 34.46 -22.79
CA LEU A 727 -18.31 35.44 -22.52
C LEU A 727 -17.20 34.89 -21.60
N THR A 728 -17.48 33.86 -20.80
CA THR A 728 -16.54 33.27 -19.82
C THR A 728 -15.92 31.93 -20.24
N GLY A 729 -16.32 31.36 -21.38
CA GLY A 729 -15.85 30.04 -21.83
C GLY A 729 -14.41 30.02 -22.35
N SER A 730 -13.73 28.86 -22.26
CA SER A 730 -12.33 28.66 -22.65
C SER A 730 -12.01 28.79 -24.16
N THR A 731 -13.00 29.10 -25.01
CA THR A 731 -12.88 29.08 -26.49
C THR A 731 -13.15 30.41 -27.21
N GLY A 732 -13.11 31.59 -26.59
CA GLY A 732 -13.03 32.86 -27.37
C GLY A 732 -13.08 34.12 -26.49
N ALA A 733 -12.01 34.90 -26.32
CA ALA A 733 -11.24 35.70 -27.30
C ALA A 733 -11.97 36.89 -27.94
N THR A 734 -13.25 37.14 -27.65
CA THR A 734 -13.91 38.41 -28.03
C THR A 734 -14.40 39.10 -26.78
N GLY A 735 -13.56 39.98 -26.21
CA GLY A 735 -14.03 40.93 -25.20
C GLY A 735 -15.19 41.75 -25.75
N VAL A 736 -16.13 42.14 -24.90
CA VAL A 736 -17.27 43.00 -25.26
C VAL A 736 -17.07 44.40 -24.70
N ARG A 737 -17.62 45.44 -25.34
CA ARG A 737 -17.56 46.78 -24.73
C ARG A 737 -18.44 46.83 -23.48
N ILE A 738 -18.18 47.78 -22.59
CA ILE A 738 -18.98 47.97 -21.37
C ILE A 738 -20.48 48.15 -21.69
N ALA A 739 -20.80 48.89 -22.75
CA ALA A 739 -22.18 49.10 -23.22
C ALA A 739 -22.83 47.83 -23.79
N GLU A 740 -22.05 46.82 -24.14
CA GLU A 740 -22.48 45.55 -24.75
C GLU A 740 -22.49 44.40 -23.73
N LEU A 741 -22.12 44.64 -22.47
CA LEU A 741 -22.25 43.65 -21.41
C LEU A 741 -23.71 43.20 -21.26
N PRO A 742 -24.00 41.97 -20.83
CA PRO A 742 -25.38 41.48 -20.70
C PRO A 742 -26.26 42.41 -19.86
N GLU A 743 -27.54 42.56 -20.23
CA GLU A 743 -28.49 43.41 -19.49
C GLU A 743 -28.61 42.97 -18.03
N GLY A 744 -28.61 43.93 -17.09
CA GLY A 744 -28.56 43.64 -15.66
C GLY A 744 -27.15 43.44 -15.10
N SER A 745 -26.10 43.58 -15.91
CA SER A 745 -24.72 43.59 -15.40
C SER A 745 -24.45 44.84 -14.54
N TYR A 746 -23.73 44.62 -13.44
CA TYR A 746 -23.26 45.68 -12.54
C TYR A 746 -21.74 45.74 -12.53
N ILE A 747 -21.23 46.97 -12.49
CA ILE A 747 -19.80 47.28 -12.47
C ILE A 747 -19.48 47.98 -11.16
N VAL A 748 -18.48 47.47 -10.47
CA VAL A 748 -17.86 48.10 -9.31
C VAL A 748 -16.46 48.53 -9.68
N ASP A 749 -16.26 49.84 -9.72
CA ASP A 749 -14.99 50.47 -10.04
C ASP A 749 -14.49 51.28 -8.86
N ASP A 750 -13.58 50.67 -8.11
CA ASP A 750 -13.06 51.24 -6.87
C ASP A 750 -12.18 52.46 -7.12
N TRP A 751 -11.58 52.55 -8.30
CA TRP A 751 -10.72 53.68 -8.64
C TRP A 751 -11.54 54.93 -8.90
N TYR A 752 -12.65 54.83 -9.65
CA TYR A 752 -13.60 55.93 -9.82
C TYR A 752 -14.55 56.10 -8.63
N GLY A 753 -14.60 55.15 -7.69
CA GLY A 753 -15.59 55.16 -6.60
C GLY A 753 -17.02 54.94 -7.10
N VAL A 754 -17.19 54.27 -8.24
CA VAL A 754 -18.48 54.12 -8.93
C VAL A 754 -18.99 52.68 -8.79
N THR A 755 -20.26 52.57 -8.40
CA THR A 755 -21.04 51.34 -8.51
C THR A 755 -22.27 51.65 -9.36
N ALA A 756 -22.44 50.95 -10.48
CA ALA A 756 -23.48 51.28 -11.45
C ALA A 756 -23.87 50.06 -12.29
N THR A 757 -25.05 50.11 -12.90
CA THR A 757 -25.44 49.20 -13.98
C THR A 757 -24.60 49.50 -15.23
N ARG A 758 -24.55 48.57 -16.20
CA ARG A 758 -23.85 48.78 -17.48
C ARG A 758 -24.26 50.08 -18.18
N ASP A 759 -25.52 50.49 -18.06
CA ASP A 759 -26.09 51.63 -18.80
C ASP A 759 -25.75 52.96 -18.10
N ASP A 760 -25.72 52.97 -16.77
CA ASP A 760 -25.42 54.17 -15.97
C ASP A 760 -23.91 54.41 -15.78
N TYR A 761 -23.11 53.36 -15.87
CA TYR A 761 -21.68 53.41 -15.59
C TYR A 761 -20.94 54.46 -16.44
N PRO A 762 -21.10 54.54 -17.78
CA PRO A 762 -20.41 55.53 -18.62
C PRO A 762 -20.65 56.98 -18.18
N GLY A 763 -21.89 57.33 -17.82
CA GLY A 763 -22.22 58.68 -17.36
C GLY A 763 -21.55 59.03 -16.04
N ARG A 764 -21.51 58.08 -15.11
CA ARG A 764 -20.93 58.27 -13.77
C ARG A 764 -19.42 58.41 -13.79
N VAL A 765 -18.70 57.53 -14.52
CA VAL A 765 -17.23 57.64 -14.59
C VAL A 765 -16.78 58.89 -15.33
N ARG A 766 -17.51 59.35 -16.36
CA ARG A 766 -17.24 60.63 -17.05
C ARG A 766 -17.38 61.83 -16.11
N ALA A 767 -18.39 61.81 -15.24
CA ALA A 767 -18.59 62.88 -14.26
C ALA A 767 -17.42 62.93 -13.26
N VAL A 768 -16.98 61.79 -12.75
CA VAL A 768 -15.82 61.69 -11.84
C VAL A 768 -14.53 62.12 -12.56
N ALA A 769 -14.33 61.69 -13.80
CA ALA A 769 -13.16 62.06 -14.60
C ALA A 769 -13.09 63.57 -14.87
N SER A 770 -14.22 64.17 -15.22
CA SER A 770 -14.33 65.63 -15.42
C SER A 770 -14.01 66.38 -14.12
N GLN A 771 -14.44 65.85 -12.98
CA GLN A 771 -14.11 66.40 -11.66
C GLN A 771 -12.61 66.29 -11.37
N TRP A 772 -12.00 65.14 -11.63
CA TRP A 772 -10.56 64.95 -11.47
C TRP A 772 -9.74 65.87 -12.37
N GLU A 773 -10.14 66.04 -13.62
CA GLU A 773 -9.51 66.97 -14.56
C GLU A 773 -9.64 68.42 -14.10
N SER A 774 -10.81 68.82 -13.58
CA SER A 774 -11.01 70.16 -12.99
C SER A 774 -10.15 70.42 -11.75
N ASN A 775 -9.75 69.35 -11.05
CA ASN A 775 -8.82 69.39 -9.91
C ASN A 775 -7.35 69.24 -10.33
N ALA A 776 -7.05 69.35 -11.63
CA ALA A 776 -5.72 69.20 -12.23
C ALA A 776 -5.03 67.85 -11.91
N LEU A 777 -5.81 66.78 -11.72
CA LEU A 777 -5.29 65.44 -11.54
C LEU A 777 -4.96 64.82 -12.90
N GLN A 778 -3.93 63.97 -12.93
CA GLN A 778 -3.54 63.22 -14.12
C GLN A 778 -3.51 61.72 -13.85
N VAL A 779 -3.80 60.94 -14.89
CA VAL A 779 -3.77 59.48 -14.87
C VAL A 779 -2.48 59.01 -15.51
N GLU A 780 -1.63 58.36 -14.73
CA GLU A 780 -0.43 57.69 -15.25
C GLU A 780 -0.77 56.24 -15.61
N THR A 781 -0.55 55.87 -16.87
CA THR A 781 -0.65 54.50 -17.36
C THR A 781 0.71 53.97 -17.79
N PRO A 782 1.01 52.68 -17.56
CA PRO A 782 2.22 52.07 -18.09
C PRO A 782 2.11 51.88 -19.61
N GLN A 783 3.13 52.30 -20.36
CA GLN A 783 3.28 52.02 -21.79
C GLN A 783 4.70 51.51 -22.04
N GLY A 784 4.87 50.18 -22.03
CA GLY A 784 6.19 49.55 -21.96
C GLY A 784 6.86 49.81 -20.60
N GLU A 785 8.12 50.25 -20.61
CA GLU A 785 8.86 50.62 -19.39
C GLU A 785 8.57 52.07 -18.93
N ALA A 786 7.89 52.88 -19.75
CA ALA A 786 7.57 54.27 -19.44
C ALA A 786 6.18 54.41 -18.81
N ARG A 787 6.00 55.46 -17.98
CA ARG A 787 4.68 55.92 -17.54
C ARG A 787 4.26 57.12 -18.35
N VAL A 788 3.07 57.06 -18.94
CA VAL A 788 2.50 58.13 -19.74
C VAL A 788 1.34 58.75 -18.96
N ALA A 789 1.46 60.04 -18.67
CA ALA A 789 0.38 60.81 -18.09
C ALA A 789 -0.64 61.18 -19.18
N SER A 790 -1.92 61.03 -18.85
CA SER A 790 -3.04 61.39 -19.72
C SER A 790 -4.11 62.13 -18.94
N SER A 791 -4.97 62.87 -19.64
CA SER A 791 -6.17 63.45 -19.04
C SER A 791 -7.04 62.33 -18.47
N PRO A 792 -7.63 62.51 -17.27
CA PRO A 792 -8.64 61.60 -16.73
C PRO A 792 -9.79 61.34 -17.70
N VAL A 793 -10.24 62.36 -18.44
CA VAL A 793 -11.33 62.24 -19.42
C VAL A 793 -10.91 61.38 -20.61
N ASP A 794 -9.71 61.62 -21.16
CA ASP A 794 -9.17 60.81 -22.26
C ASP A 794 -8.98 59.34 -21.87
N PHE A 795 -8.53 59.10 -20.63
CA PHE A 795 -8.41 57.76 -20.08
C PHE A 795 -9.79 57.09 -19.91
N THR A 796 -10.79 57.81 -19.41
CA THR A 796 -12.17 57.31 -19.30
C THR A 796 -12.77 56.96 -20.65
N GLU A 797 -12.61 57.79 -21.67
CA GLU A 797 -13.15 57.45 -23.00
C GLU A 797 -12.44 56.25 -23.61
N ARG A 798 -11.13 56.09 -23.34
CA ARG A 798 -10.39 54.89 -23.73
C ARG A 798 -10.91 53.65 -23.00
N LEU A 799 -11.13 53.74 -21.69
CA LEU A 799 -11.71 52.68 -20.88
C LEU A 799 -13.07 52.23 -21.45
N LEU A 800 -13.96 53.18 -21.72
CA LEU A 800 -15.32 52.91 -22.20
C LEU A 800 -15.38 52.38 -23.65
N SER A 801 -14.40 52.73 -24.48
CA SER A 801 -14.33 52.30 -25.88
C SER A 801 -13.56 50.98 -26.09
N THR A 802 -12.79 50.55 -25.09
CA THR A 802 -12.03 49.29 -25.11
C THR A 802 -12.92 48.12 -24.69
N THR A 803 -12.71 46.96 -25.32
CA THR A 803 -13.40 45.73 -24.94
C THR A 803 -12.92 45.23 -23.58
N VAL A 804 -13.85 44.72 -22.77
CA VAL A 804 -13.58 44.08 -21.49
C VAL A 804 -12.90 42.73 -21.72
N GLU A 805 -11.70 42.60 -21.20
CA GLU A 805 -11.00 41.33 -21.04
C GLU A 805 -11.39 40.72 -19.71
N PHE A 806 -12.00 39.53 -19.75
CA PHE A 806 -12.26 38.73 -18.57
C PHE A 806 -10.95 38.09 -18.14
N GLN A 807 -10.34 38.62 -17.09
CA GLN A 807 -9.11 38.05 -16.56
C GLN A 807 -9.50 36.99 -15.53
N LEU A 808 -9.06 35.76 -15.75
CA LEU A 808 -9.05 34.74 -14.69
C LEU A 808 -8.09 35.23 -13.61
N TRP A 809 -8.64 35.83 -12.57
CA TRP A 809 -7.95 36.23 -11.38
C TRP A 809 -7.61 34.99 -10.55
N SER A 810 -6.37 34.55 -10.70
CA SER A 810 -5.76 33.57 -9.80
C SER A 810 -4.45 34.15 -9.29
N PRO A 811 -4.46 35.00 -8.24
CA PRO A 811 -3.21 35.40 -7.61
C PRO A 811 -2.45 34.13 -7.19
N ARG A 812 -1.11 34.17 -7.17
CA ARG A 812 -0.22 33.03 -6.81
C ARG A 812 -0.48 32.42 -5.42
N ARG A 813 -1.48 32.90 -4.69
CA ARG A 813 -1.88 32.55 -3.33
C ARG A 813 -3.40 32.54 -3.13
N ASP A 814 -4.20 32.42 -4.19
CA ASP A 814 -5.63 32.13 -4.03
C ASP A 814 -5.82 30.63 -3.76
N PRO A 815 -6.48 30.23 -2.67
CA PRO A 815 -6.82 28.83 -2.45
C PRO A 815 -7.75 28.26 -3.52
N ILE A 816 -8.67 29.04 -4.10
CA ILE A 816 -9.71 28.55 -5.02
C ILE A 816 -9.39 28.97 -6.45
N ARG A 817 -9.33 28.02 -7.36
CA ARG A 817 -9.10 28.36 -8.77
C ARG A 817 -10.38 28.84 -9.45
N GLU A 818 -10.30 29.98 -10.15
CA GLU A 818 -11.46 30.59 -10.82
C GLU A 818 -11.98 29.77 -12.00
N ASP A 819 -11.12 29.01 -12.68
CA ASP A 819 -11.52 28.07 -13.75
C ASP A 819 -12.44 26.95 -13.24
N ARG A 820 -12.18 26.43 -12.04
CA ARG A 820 -13.02 25.41 -11.38
C ARG A 820 -14.36 25.96 -10.92
N TYR A 821 -14.38 27.20 -10.42
CA TYR A 821 -15.61 27.91 -10.10
C TYR A 821 -16.47 28.15 -11.36
N LEU A 822 -15.87 28.56 -12.47
CA LEU A 822 -16.58 28.72 -13.73
C LEU A 822 -17.14 27.38 -14.23
N GLN A 823 -16.35 26.31 -14.19
CA GLN A 823 -16.81 24.96 -14.56
C GLN A 823 -18.03 24.53 -13.74
N TYR A 824 -18.04 24.81 -12.43
CA TYR A 824 -19.18 24.58 -11.57
C TYR A 824 -20.43 25.35 -12.02
N ILE A 825 -20.30 26.64 -12.36
CA ILE A 825 -21.41 27.46 -12.85
C ILE A 825 -21.94 26.95 -14.20
N HIS A 826 -21.04 26.51 -15.09
CA HIS A 826 -21.41 25.88 -16.37
C HIS A 826 -22.25 24.61 -16.15
N ASP A 827 -21.77 23.69 -15.31
CA ASP A 827 -22.44 22.41 -15.02
C ASP A 827 -23.81 22.62 -14.37
N ARG A 828 -23.91 23.66 -13.53
CA ARG A 828 -25.14 24.02 -12.84
C ARG A 828 -26.16 24.68 -13.76
N HIS A 829 -25.75 25.58 -14.64
CA HIS A 829 -26.64 26.13 -15.66
C HIS A 829 -27.17 25.03 -16.59
N ALA A 830 -26.33 24.05 -16.95
CA ALA A 830 -26.74 22.90 -17.75
C ALA A 830 -27.70 21.95 -17.01
N ASN A 831 -27.59 21.86 -15.67
CA ASN A 831 -28.35 20.95 -14.83
C ASN A 831 -28.94 21.68 -13.61
N PRO A 832 -30.11 22.34 -13.75
CA PRO A 832 -30.73 23.09 -12.65
C PRO A 832 -31.04 22.13 -11.49
N ARG A 833 -30.44 22.37 -10.31
CA ARG A 833 -30.73 21.63 -9.08
C ARG A 833 -31.50 22.53 -8.10
N GLU A 834 -32.47 21.97 -7.38
CA GLU A 834 -33.10 22.65 -6.24
C GLU A 834 -32.11 22.71 -5.06
N THR A 835 -31.44 23.84 -4.85
CA THR A 835 -30.72 24.12 -3.59
C THR A 835 -31.15 25.46 -3.00
N VAL A 836 -31.17 25.54 -1.67
CA VAL A 836 -31.75 26.66 -0.90
C VAL A 836 -30.80 27.88 -0.81
N ARG A 837 -29.51 27.73 -1.16
CA ARG A 837 -28.49 28.81 -1.15
C ARG A 837 -27.35 28.50 -2.14
N ALA A 838 -27.37 29.09 -3.34
CA ALA A 838 -26.32 28.86 -4.33
C ALA A 838 -24.94 29.40 -3.89
N GLY A 839 -23.87 28.71 -4.31
CA GLY A 839 -22.47 29.04 -4.06
C GLY A 839 -21.93 28.71 -2.66
N LEU A 840 -22.80 28.54 -1.64
CA LEU A 840 -22.45 27.84 -0.41
C LEU A 840 -22.21 26.34 -0.69
N ASP A 841 -22.98 25.76 -1.61
CA ASP A 841 -22.83 24.39 -2.09
C ASP A 841 -21.55 24.17 -2.91
N TRP A 842 -21.05 25.18 -3.62
CA TRP A 842 -19.71 25.14 -4.19
C TRP A 842 -18.65 25.02 -3.09
N LEU A 843 -18.74 25.84 -2.05
CA LEU A 843 -17.81 25.78 -0.91
C LEU A 843 -17.93 24.46 -0.11
N GLU A 844 -19.10 23.83 -0.14
CA GLU A 844 -19.33 22.49 0.41
C GLU A 844 -18.92 21.35 -0.53
N SER A 845 -18.56 21.65 -1.79
CA SER A 845 -18.09 20.64 -2.72
C SER A 845 -16.71 20.11 -2.29
N SER A 846 -16.47 18.82 -2.55
CA SER A 846 -15.17 18.18 -2.28
C SER A 846 -14.01 18.87 -3.00
N VAL A 847 -14.27 19.45 -4.18
CA VAL A 847 -13.29 20.19 -4.98
C VAL A 847 -12.85 21.46 -4.27
N ALA A 848 -13.80 22.30 -3.84
CA ALA A 848 -13.48 23.53 -3.10
C ALA A 848 -12.85 23.22 -1.73
N GLN A 849 -13.34 22.24 -0.99
CA GLN A 849 -12.77 21.83 0.30
C GLN A 849 -11.32 21.32 0.17
N GLY A 850 -11.02 20.56 -0.89
CA GLY A 850 -9.67 20.11 -1.21
C GLY A 850 -8.72 21.26 -1.53
N GLU A 851 -9.20 22.28 -2.25
CA GLU A 851 -8.47 23.50 -2.58
C GLU A 851 -8.22 24.38 -1.33
N TYR A 852 -9.23 24.55 -0.47
CA TYR A 852 -9.11 25.29 0.80
C TYR A 852 -8.11 24.66 1.77
N SER A 853 -8.14 23.34 1.93
CA SER A 853 -7.30 22.62 2.91
C SER A 853 -5.83 22.55 2.51
N ARG A 854 -5.51 22.63 1.22
CA ARG A 854 -4.12 22.73 0.73
C ARG A 854 -3.46 24.07 1.08
N TYR A 855 -4.26 25.13 1.22
CA TYR A 855 -3.79 26.47 1.51
C TYR A 855 -3.68 26.76 3.01
N PHE A 856 -4.51 26.09 3.82
CA PHE A 856 -4.44 26.10 5.29
C PHE A 856 -3.93 24.75 5.80
N PRO A 857 -2.61 24.49 5.79
CA PRO A 857 -2.07 23.38 6.53
C PRO A 857 -2.42 23.56 8.02
N ASP A 858 -2.83 22.47 8.67
CA ASP A 858 -3.17 22.45 10.08
C ASP A 858 -1.99 23.02 10.92
N PRO A 859 -2.20 23.87 11.95
CA PRO A 859 -1.11 24.50 12.71
C PRO A 859 -0.29 23.55 13.59
N ILE A 860 -0.53 22.24 13.59
CA ILE A 860 -0.03 21.34 14.62
C ILE A 860 1.21 20.59 14.14
N THR A 861 2.31 21.34 13.98
CA THR A 861 3.67 20.82 14.11
C THR A 861 4.58 21.88 14.70
N HIS A 862 4.38 22.23 15.99
CA HIS A 862 5.44 22.68 16.92
C HIS A 862 4.92 22.65 18.38
N PRO A 863 5.67 22.09 19.35
CA PRO A 863 5.33 22.23 20.76
C PRO A 863 6.03 23.48 21.34
N ALA A 864 5.31 24.59 21.52
CA ALA A 864 5.50 25.56 22.62
C ALA A 864 4.59 26.80 22.46
N THR A 865 3.75 27.01 23.49
CA THR A 865 3.13 28.28 23.94
C THR A 865 2.33 29.13 22.95
N GLY A 866 1.00 28.91 22.98
CA GLY A 866 -0.03 29.96 23.04
C GLY A 866 -0.38 30.71 21.76
N SER A 867 -1.44 30.27 21.05
CA SER A 867 -2.53 31.13 20.54
C SER A 867 -3.53 30.31 19.71
N ARG A 868 -4.82 30.58 19.94
CA ARG A 868 -5.98 29.95 19.30
C ARG A 868 -6.13 30.44 17.84
N THR A 869 -6.17 29.53 16.88
CA THR A 869 -6.78 29.79 15.56
C THR A 869 -7.52 28.55 15.08
N GLY A 870 -8.82 28.52 15.39
CA GLY A 870 -9.73 27.46 14.97
C GLY A 870 -11.19 27.87 15.19
N SER A 871 -11.63 29.00 14.60
CA SER A 871 -13.06 29.40 14.70
C SER A 871 -13.52 30.46 13.67
N LEU A 872 -12.90 30.60 12.51
CA LEU A 872 -13.32 31.66 11.55
C LEU A 872 -14.46 31.24 10.60
N LEU A 873 -14.67 29.93 10.36
CA LEU A 873 -15.73 29.46 9.46
C LEU A 873 -17.10 29.33 10.15
N ARG A 874 -17.12 29.02 11.46
CA ARG A 874 -18.36 28.77 12.24
C ARG A 874 -19.00 30.07 12.75
N ALA A 875 -18.20 31.03 13.21
CA ALA A 875 -18.69 32.34 13.66
C ALA A 875 -19.24 33.23 12.54
N ALA A 876 -18.94 32.93 11.27
CA ALA A 876 -19.50 33.64 10.12
C ALA A 876 -20.88 33.11 9.67
N LEU A 877 -21.29 31.94 10.16
CA LEU A 877 -22.51 31.24 9.71
C LEU A 877 -23.65 31.25 10.75
N GLU A 878 -23.36 31.57 12.01
CA GLU A 878 -24.36 31.65 13.09
C GLU A 878 -24.62 33.12 13.48
N LEU A 879 -25.39 33.85 12.67
CA LEU A 879 -26.00 35.13 13.07
C LEU A 879 -27.49 35.12 12.73
N GLY A 880 -28.29 34.85 13.75
CA GLY A 880 -29.74 34.94 13.73
C GLY A 880 -30.32 34.57 15.09
N GLU A 881 -30.49 35.57 15.96
CA GLU A 881 -31.60 35.80 16.92
C GLU A 881 -31.24 36.96 17.89
N PRO A 882 -32.17 37.86 18.25
CA PRO A 882 -31.90 39.07 19.04
C PRO A 882 -32.27 38.91 20.52
N VAL A 883 -31.51 39.50 21.46
CA VAL A 883 -32.00 39.76 22.83
C VAL A 883 -31.49 41.11 23.35
N GLN A 884 -32.42 41.83 23.99
CA GLN A 884 -32.44 43.22 24.46
C GLN A 884 -31.46 43.57 25.59
N ALA A 885 -31.26 44.89 25.75
CA ALA A 885 -30.40 45.57 26.72
C ALA A 885 -31.07 45.92 28.06
N ASP A 886 -30.25 46.03 29.12
CA ASP A 886 -30.29 46.99 30.25
C ASP A 886 -29.14 46.58 31.22
N GLY A 887 -28.33 47.42 31.87
CA GLY A 887 -28.14 48.86 31.95
C GLY A 887 -26.98 49.18 32.94
N ALA A 888 -26.31 50.30 32.68
CA ALA A 888 -25.67 51.27 33.59
C ALA A 888 -24.39 50.96 34.44
N ALA A 889 -23.36 51.79 34.14
CA ALA A 889 -22.61 52.69 35.02
C ALA A 889 -21.21 52.31 35.58
N GLY A 890 -20.23 53.22 35.38
CA GLY A 890 -19.14 53.45 36.33
C GLY A 890 -17.71 53.65 35.79
N VAL A 891 -17.39 54.86 35.33
CA VAL A 891 -16.03 55.46 35.08
C VAL A 891 -15.39 55.77 36.47
N PRO A 892 -14.04 55.77 36.73
CA PRO A 892 -13.03 56.57 36.01
C PRO A 892 -11.58 56.03 35.85
N ARG A 893 -10.89 56.64 34.87
CA ARG A 893 -9.44 56.62 34.61
C ARG A 893 -8.66 57.33 35.73
N PRO A 894 -7.32 57.20 35.81
CA PRO A 894 -6.47 58.23 35.19
C PRO A 894 -5.13 57.77 34.59
N ASP A 895 -4.56 58.71 33.85
CA ASP A 895 -3.32 58.75 33.08
C ASP A 895 -2.00 58.55 33.86
N ILE A 896 -0.90 58.29 33.14
CA ILE A 896 0.49 58.83 33.25
C ILE A 896 1.29 58.16 32.08
N ILE A 897 1.77 58.80 31.00
CA ILE A 897 2.73 59.92 30.76
C ILE A 897 4.23 59.54 30.95
N VAL A 898 4.92 59.40 29.79
CA VAL A 898 6.32 59.86 29.46
C VAL A 898 7.48 58.96 29.95
N ARG A 899 8.51 58.59 29.15
CA ARG A 899 9.48 59.46 28.46
C ARG A 899 10.41 58.70 27.48
N ASN A 900 10.81 59.40 26.42
CA ASN A 900 11.92 59.11 25.50
C ASN A 900 13.30 59.10 26.21
N GLU A 901 14.29 58.34 25.70
CA GLU A 901 15.45 58.85 24.93
C GLU A 901 16.58 57.80 24.73
N GLN A 902 17.07 57.73 23.48
CA GLN A 902 18.47 57.56 22.99
C GLN A 902 19.29 56.25 23.24
N VAL A 903 19.44 55.42 22.17
CA VAL A 903 20.61 55.26 21.23
C VAL A 903 22.05 55.34 21.84
N PRO A 904 23.14 54.66 21.33
CA PRO A 904 23.34 53.42 20.53
C PRO A 904 24.56 52.52 20.92
N MET A 905 24.80 51.50 20.07
CA MET A 905 26.09 50.91 19.61
C MET A 905 26.70 49.66 20.29
N SER A 906 27.04 48.71 19.40
CA SER A 906 27.99 47.58 19.43
C SER A 906 27.83 46.54 20.56
N ARG A 907 27.75 45.24 20.27
CA ARG A 907 28.50 44.41 19.34
C ARG A 907 27.63 43.27 18.82
#